data_AF-A0A939XSH7-F1
#
_entry.id   AF-A0A939XSH7-F1
#
_cell.length_a   1.000
_cell.length_b   1.000
_cell.length_c   1.000
_cell.angle_alpha   90.00
_cell.angle_beta   90.00
_cell.angle_gamma   90.00
#
_symmetry.space_group_name_H-M   'P 1'
#
loop_
_entity.id
_entity.type
_entity.pdbx_description
1 polymer ?
#
loop_
_entity_poly.entity_id
_entity_poly.type
_entity_poly.pdbx_seq_one_letter_code
_entity_poly.pdbx_strand_id
1 'polypeptide(L)'
;MDRNTFLGLLLMGLIMFGFMWLKKPSEAELAERQRLQDSITAVQKAEQQRINETANVDTLSTGELAHLMSVLEAMPADNAVINNEGVNLTLRDGKVNGTVKVGDKVLDWDEITASESADPATHNLAVQAVQRVLDVYAKNGSFAASLAGTEETVTLENDSLKVELSTKGGIISRATLKGYKTWNAPQVVLFDKGDNDYSFTLSNNTQRFETKNFFFTPTKLNDSTVVMNLELEGGAQWGLKYTLCNNSYMVRMEMVQKGMTNVIPLNINLVDLDWHQKISRHEEGKMFEERNSGIYYKYAGEGGDVKYTSESSADEKEIQEQLKWVSAKNQFFSTVLIADSVMSSAKLSSVPTEKGTAEYEKYLKDVNIHTMIPYSSDKDMPASFYFYLGPNRYHMLSSYDKYSPKEDLKLTHLIPLGWKLFRWINTGVIIPIFVWLGKFMSNYGLIILVLTIIIKIVLSPLTYKSYISQAKMRILAPDIAKINEKYPNQEDAIKKQQKTMELYRQAGASPFGGCLPMLLQMPILIAMFTFFPSCIELRGEPFLWAKDLSAPDKIYEWSAQIPFISSFFGNHISLFCLLMTVTNIAYTYITTKSQAQSQSMPGMKWMMYLMPIMFMVFFNNYASGLSYYYFISLLITIIQTYSCRLFVTEDKVRATMAANAAKPKKKSKWLERMEEAQKMQQQQQKRNAKRR
;
A
#
# COMPACT_ATOMS: atom_id res chain seq x y z
N MET A 1 -19.91 -76.85 6.20
CA MET A 1 -19.16 -75.60 5.95
C MET A 1 -18.05 -75.96 4.97
N ASP A 2 -18.12 -75.44 3.74
CA ASP A 2 -17.24 -75.88 2.65
C ASP A 2 -15.76 -75.62 2.95
N ARG A 3 -14.89 -76.50 2.42
CA ARG A 3 -13.42 -76.40 2.55
C ARG A 3 -12.87 -75.02 2.15
N ASN A 4 -13.54 -74.35 1.22
CA ASN A 4 -13.17 -73.01 0.74
C ASN A 4 -13.53 -71.89 1.74
N THR A 5 -14.55 -72.07 2.59
CA THR A 5 -14.90 -71.11 3.65
C THR A 5 -13.95 -71.20 4.84
N PHE A 6 -13.47 -72.40 5.16
CA PHE A 6 -12.50 -72.61 6.23
C PHE A 6 -11.11 -72.06 5.87
N LEU A 7 -10.67 -72.26 4.62
CA LEU A 7 -9.41 -71.68 4.13
C LEU A 7 -9.47 -70.15 4.08
N GLY A 8 -10.63 -69.57 3.73
CA GLY A 8 -10.86 -68.12 3.73
C GLY A 8 -10.81 -67.50 5.13
N LEU A 9 -11.39 -68.17 6.14
CA LEU A 9 -11.29 -67.73 7.54
C LEU A 9 -9.88 -67.86 8.12
N LEU A 10 -9.13 -68.90 7.71
CA LEU A 10 -7.76 -69.11 8.16
C LEU A 10 -6.80 -68.08 7.54
N LEU A 11 -7.01 -67.70 6.26
CA LEU A 11 -6.30 -66.60 5.61
C LEU A 11 -6.66 -65.23 6.21
N MET A 12 -7.93 -64.98 6.52
CA MET A 12 -8.33 -63.75 7.23
C MET A 12 -7.71 -63.67 8.62
N GLY A 13 -7.68 -64.78 9.36
CA GLY A 13 -7.01 -64.88 10.66
C GLY A 13 -5.51 -64.62 10.57
N LEU A 14 -4.81 -65.17 9.57
CA LEU A 14 -3.38 -64.94 9.34
C LEU A 14 -3.08 -63.49 8.93
N ILE A 15 -3.95 -62.87 8.14
CA ILE A 15 -3.81 -61.46 7.74
C ILE A 15 -4.06 -60.54 8.94
N MET A 16 -5.07 -60.80 9.77
CA MET A 16 -5.32 -60.03 10.98
C MET A 16 -4.19 -60.19 12.00
N PHE A 17 -3.68 -61.41 12.20
CA PHE A 17 -2.57 -61.66 13.13
C PHE A 17 -1.25 -61.08 12.62
N GLY A 18 -1.01 -61.16 11.30
CA GLY A 18 0.14 -60.52 10.65
C GLY A 18 0.08 -58.99 10.72
N PHE A 19 -1.10 -58.40 10.53
CA PHE A 19 -1.30 -56.96 10.66
C PHE A 19 -1.17 -56.48 12.12
N MET A 20 -1.61 -57.28 13.09
CA MET A 20 -1.45 -56.99 14.52
C MET A 20 0.01 -57.15 14.98
N TRP A 21 0.78 -58.06 14.37
CA TRP A 21 2.21 -58.23 14.63
C TRP A 21 3.05 -57.10 13.99
N LEU A 22 2.71 -56.67 12.77
CA LEU A 22 3.34 -55.54 12.09
C LEU A 22 3.02 -54.17 12.72
N LYS A 23 1.89 -54.05 13.44
CA LYS A 23 1.50 -52.85 14.20
C LYS A 23 1.82 -52.93 15.70
N LYS A 24 2.68 -53.84 16.14
CA LYS A 24 3.21 -53.76 17.50
C LYS A 24 4.04 -52.47 17.61
N PRO A 25 3.73 -51.57 18.56
CA PRO A 25 4.49 -50.34 18.75
C PRO A 25 5.96 -50.68 19.01
N SER A 26 6.87 -49.98 18.32
CA SER A 26 8.31 -50.19 18.51
C SER A 26 8.72 -49.78 19.93
N GLU A 27 9.80 -50.34 20.48
CA GLU A 27 10.28 -49.98 21.83
C GLU A 27 10.49 -48.47 21.99
N ALA A 28 10.83 -47.75 20.91
CA ALA A 28 10.97 -46.30 20.90
C ALA A 28 9.63 -45.56 21.05
N GLU A 29 8.55 -46.02 20.38
CA GLU A 29 7.20 -45.43 20.52
C GLU A 29 6.57 -45.79 21.88
N LEU A 30 6.88 -46.98 22.42
CA LEU A 30 6.48 -47.37 23.78
C LEU A 30 7.20 -46.52 24.83
N ALA A 31 8.50 -46.25 24.64
CA ALA A 31 9.26 -45.35 25.48
C ALA A 31 8.80 -43.89 25.35
N GLU A 32 8.38 -43.44 24.17
CA GLU A 32 7.83 -42.10 23.96
C GLU A 32 6.43 -41.95 24.58
N ARG A 33 5.57 -42.99 24.47
CA ARG A 33 4.29 -43.03 25.17
C ARG A 33 4.45 -43.13 26.68
N GLN A 34 5.45 -43.87 27.16
CA GLN A 34 5.81 -43.88 28.58
C GLN A 34 6.36 -42.53 29.01
N ARG A 35 7.21 -41.85 28.22
CA ARG A 35 7.65 -40.48 28.52
C ARG A 35 6.50 -39.47 28.50
N LEU A 36 5.54 -39.62 27.59
CA LEU A 36 4.33 -38.82 27.56
C LEU A 36 3.45 -39.12 28.78
N GLN A 37 3.22 -40.39 29.13
CA GLN A 37 2.49 -40.77 30.34
C GLN A 37 3.21 -40.35 31.61
N ASP A 38 4.53 -40.46 31.68
CA ASP A 38 5.36 -40.02 32.80
C ASP A 38 5.36 -38.49 32.88
N SER A 39 5.34 -37.78 31.74
CA SER A 39 5.17 -36.32 31.71
C SER A 39 3.77 -35.90 32.14
N ILE A 40 2.73 -36.63 31.74
CA ILE A 40 1.33 -36.38 32.16
C ILE A 40 1.18 -36.72 33.63
N THR A 41 1.81 -37.79 34.12
CA THR A 41 1.78 -38.20 35.53
C THR A 41 2.64 -37.27 36.37
N ALA A 42 3.72 -36.70 35.83
CA ALA A 42 4.53 -35.68 36.47
C ALA A 42 3.81 -34.33 36.50
N VAL A 43 3.09 -33.96 35.44
CA VAL A 43 2.20 -32.79 35.41
C VAL A 43 1.05 -32.99 36.38
N GLN A 44 0.43 -34.18 36.42
CA GLN A 44 -0.62 -34.51 37.39
C GLN A 44 -0.08 -34.57 38.81
N LYS A 45 1.12 -35.08 39.07
CA LYS A 45 1.77 -35.00 40.39
C LYS A 45 2.16 -33.58 40.75
N ALA A 46 2.62 -32.77 39.80
CA ALA A 46 2.89 -31.36 40.01
C ALA A 46 1.60 -30.57 40.22
N GLU A 47 0.50 -30.97 39.59
CA GLU A 47 -0.85 -30.43 39.78
C GLU A 47 -1.41 -30.90 41.13
N GLN A 48 -1.19 -32.15 41.54
CA GLN A 48 -1.56 -32.67 42.87
C GLN A 48 -0.69 -32.08 43.99
N GLN A 49 0.59 -31.79 43.72
CA GLN A 49 1.49 -31.06 44.61
C GLN A 49 1.09 -29.59 44.68
N ARG A 50 0.72 -28.94 43.56
CA ARG A 50 0.13 -27.60 43.55
C ARG A 50 -1.20 -27.56 44.32
N ILE A 51 -2.03 -28.60 44.18
CA ILE A 51 -3.29 -28.76 44.94
C ILE A 51 -3.00 -28.93 46.44
N ASN A 52 -1.94 -29.66 46.80
CA ASN A 52 -1.48 -29.78 48.19
C ASN A 52 -0.76 -28.52 48.71
N GLU A 53 -0.17 -27.69 47.84
CA GLU A 53 0.41 -26.39 48.17
C GLU A 53 -0.67 -25.30 48.34
N THR A 54 -1.82 -25.40 47.64
CA THR A 54 -3.02 -24.56 47.88
C THR A 54 -3.73 -24.83 49.22
N ALA A 55 -3.24 -25.73 50.07
CA ALA A 55 -3.73 -25.85 51.44
C ALA A 55 -3.22 -24.72 52.35
N ASN A 56 -2.14 -24.04 51.96
CA ASN A 56 -1.67 -22.85 52.63
C ASN A 56 -2.21 -21.59 51.95
N VAL A 57 -2.69 -20.67 52.77
CA VAL A 57 -3.12 -19.33 52.36
C VAL A 57 -1.85 -18.54 52.06
N ASP A 58 -1.65 -18.17 50.79
CA ASP A 58 -0.57 -17.26 50.39
C ASP A 58 -0.82 -15.90 51.03
N THR A 59 0.21 -15.23 51.54
CA THR A 59 0.07 -13.90 52.13
C THR A 59 1.05 -12.94 51.48
N LEU A 60 0.64 -11.67 51.37
CA LEU A 60 1.54 -10.61 50.96
C LEU A 60 2.60 -10.40 52.04
N SER A 61 3.87 -10.48 51.64
CA SER A 61 5.01 -10.21 52.51
C SER A 61 5.01 -8.76 52.99
N THR A 62 5.69 -8.50 54.10
CA THR A 62 5.83 -7.14 54.64
C THR A 62 6.49 -6.18 53.63
N GLY A 63 7.39 -6.68 52.79
CA GLY A 63 8.02 -5.90 51.72
C GLY A 63 7.04 -5.54 50.61
N GLU A 64 6.16 -6.46 50.20
CA GLU A 64 5.13 -6.22 49.19
C GLU A 64 4.07 -5.23 49.68
N LEU A 65 3.66 -5.33 50.95
CA LEU A 65 2.75 -4.36 51.57
C LEU A 65 3.37 -2.97 51.68
N ALA A 66 4.65 -2.88 52.05
CA ALA A 66 5.37 -1.60 52.09
C ALA A 66 5.53 -1.00 50.68
N HIS A 67 5.83 -1.82 49.68
CA HIS A 67 5.91 -1.38 48.29
C HIS A 67 4.55 -0.90 47.77
N LEU A 68 3.46 -1.63 48.04
CA LEU A 68 2.11 -1.22 47.69
C LEU A 68 1.74 0.14 48.29
N MET A 69 2.05 0.34 49.57
CA MET A 69 1.85 1.63 50.24
C MET A 69 2.65 2.73 49.56
N SER A 70 3.93 2.51 49.27
CA SER A 70 4.77 3.51 48.58
C SER A 70 4.23 3.88 47.18
N VAL A 71 3.69 2.90 46.45
CA VAL A 71 3.09 3.11 45.13
C VAL A 71 1.83 3.97 45.25
N LEU A 72 0.97 3.67 46.21
CA LEU A 72 -0.28 4.41 46.43
C LEU A 72 -0.02 5.82 46.98
N GLU A 73 1.01 6.01 47.82
CA GLU A 73 1.42 7.32 48.35
C GLU A 73 2.07 8.22 47.29
N ALA A 74 2.73 7.64 46.29
CA ALA A 74 3.32 8.37 45.18
C ALA A 74 2.28 8.87 44.15
N MET A 75 1.03 8.40 44.23
CA MET A 75 -0.07 8.85 43.37
C MET A 75 -0.69 10.17 43.86
N PRO A 76 -1.16 11.05 42.97
CA PRO A 76 -1.83 12.30 43.38
C PRO A 76 -3.10 12.02 44.21
N ALA A 77 -3.31 12.83 45.26
CA ALA A 77 -4.28 12.59 46.34
C ALA A 77 -5.74 12.37 45.89
N ASP A 78 -6.16 12.96 44.77
CA ASP A 78 -7.52 12.80 44.23
C ASP A 78 -7.71 11.49 43.44
N ASN A 79 -6.63 10.74 43.15
CA ASN A 79 -6.59 9.58 42.24
C ASN A 79 -5.69 8.42 42.75
N ALA A 80 -5.45 8.28 44.06
CA ALA A 80 -4.65 7.18 44.62
C ALA A 80 -5.40 5.83 44.55
N VAL A 81 -5.60 5.34 43.32
CA VAL A 81 -6.36 4.15 42.97
C VAL A 81 -5.54 3.31 41.99
N ILE A 82 -5.10 2.12 42.42
CA ILE A 82 -4.65 1.08 41.52
C ILE A 82 -5.90 0.42 40.94
N ASN A 83 -6.13 0.57 39.64
CA ASN A 83 -7.16 -0.17 38.90
C ASN A 83 -6.50 -0.90 37.73
N ASN A 84 -6.12 -2.15 37.94
CA ASN A 84 -5.47 -2.97 36.91
C ASN A 84 -5.82 -4.45 37.08
N GLU A 85 -6.15 -5.14 35.97
CA GLU A 85 -6.47 -6.58 35.93
C GLU A 85 -7.47 -7.07 37.00
N GLY A 86 -8.46 -6.25 37.37
CA GLY A 86 -9.47 -6.61 38.39
C GLY A 86 -9.03 -6.34 39.84
N VAL A 87 -7.80 -5.88 40.06
CA VAL A 87 -7.31 -5.32 41.33
C VAL A 87 -7.70 -3.85 41.41
N ASN A 88 -8.55 -3.50 42.37
CA ASN A 88 -9.03 -2.15 42.63
C ASN A 88 -8.66 -1.75 44.06
N LEU A 89 -7.52 -1.12 44.26
CA LEU A 89 -6.99 -0.74 45.58
C LEU A 89 -6.87 0.77 45.67
N THR A 90 -7.18 1.32 46.84
CA THR A 90 -7.21 2.76 47.10
C THR A 90 -6.58 3.06 48.45
N LEU A 91 -5.97 4.24 48.59
CA LEU A 91 -5.51 4.72 49.89
C LEU A 91 -6.53 5.69 50.49
N ARG A 92 -7.12 5.34 51.63
CA ARG A 92 -8.01 6.22 52.40
C ARG A 92 -7.56 6.26 53.85
N ASP A 93 -7.37 7.46 54.40
CA ASP A 93 -6.94 7.68 55.79
C ASP A 93 -5.67 6.90 56.18
N GLY A 94 -4.72 6.77 55.24
CA GLY A 94 -3.46 6.04 55.45
C GLY A 94 -3.60 4.51 55.49
N LYS A 95 -4.76 3.97 55.08
CA LYS A 95 -5.00 2.53 54.95
C LYS A 95 -5.37 2.15 53.53
N VAL A 96 -4.81 1.05 53.05
CA VAL A 96 -5.22 0.44 51.79
C VAL A 96 -6.62 -0.16 51.97
N ASN A 97 -7.52 0.15 51.03
CA ASN A 97 -8.88 -0.38 50.96
C ASN A 97 -9.18 -0.76 49.51
N GLY A 98 -10.03 -1.75 49.28
CA GLY A 98 -10.43 -2.09 47.91
C GLY A 98 -10.85 -3.53 47.73
N THR A 99 -10.91 -3.96 46.47
CA THR A 99 -11.38 -5.29 46.07
C THR A 99 -10.50 -5.90 44.99
N VAL A 100 -10.37 -7.22 44.96
CA VAL A 100 -9.77 -7.97 43.86
C VAL A 100 -10.77 -8.95 43.27
N LYS A 101 -11.00 -8.83 41.96
CA LYS A 101 -11.87 -9.73 41.21
C LYS A 101 -11.06 -10.86 40.58
N VAL A 102 -11.42 -12.11 40.88
CA VAL A 102 -10.82 -13.31 40.29
C VAL A 102 -11.94 -14.21 39.76
N GLY A 103 -12.01 -14.38 38.44
CA GLY A 103 -13.14 -15.06 37.80
C GLY A 103 -14.47 -14.35 38.08
N ASP A 104 -15.43 -15.08 38.66
CA ASP A 104 -16.75 -14.54 39.04
C ASP A 104 -16.82 -14.07 40.51
N LYS A 105 -15.74 -14.20 41.29
CA LYS A 105 -15.69 -13.82 42.71
C LYS A 105 -14.95 -12.49 42.91
N VAL A 106 -15.40 -11.72 43.90
CA VAL A 106 -14.79 -10.46 44.33
C VAL A 106 -14.44 -10.61 45.81
N LEU A 107 -13.17 -10.43 46.16
CA LEU A 107 -12.70 -10.44 47.54
C LEU A 107 -12.36 -9.02 47.99
N ASP A 108 -12.69 -8.69 49.24
CA ASP A 108 -12.31 -7.43 49.86
C ASP A 108 -10.84 -7.46 50.32
N TRP A 109 -10.22 -6.28 50.43
CA TRP A 109 -8.81 -6.14 50.82
C TRP A 109 -8.48 -6.81 52.17
N ASP A 110 -9.40 -6.74 53.13
CA ASP A 110 -9.24 -7.39 54.42
C ASP A 110 -9.22 -8.92 54.31
N GLU A 111 -9.95 -9.49 53.33
CA GLU A 111 -9.96 -10.93 53.06
C GLU A 111 -8.67 -11.40 52.36
N ILE A 112 -8.00 -10.52 51.63
CA ILE A 112 -6.76 -10.79 50.89
C ILE A 112 -5.53 -10.69 51.81
N THR A 113 -5.61 -9.85 52.84
CA THR A 113 -4.54 -9.69 53.83
C THR A 113 -4.70 -10.60 55.05
N ALA A 114 -5.82 -11.33 55.13
CA ALA A 114 -6.07 -12.32 56.18
C ALA A 114 -5.10 -13.50 56.08
N SER A 115 -4.63 -13.99 57.24
CA SER A 115 -3.78 -15.18 57.34
C SER A 115 -4.53 -16.50 57.15
N GLU A 116 -5.87 -16.45 57.07
CA GLU A 116 -6.76 -17.61 56.94
C GLU A 116 -7.91 -17.26 55.98
N SER A 117 -8.30 -18.21 55.12
CA SER A 117 -9.40 -18.04 54.17
C SER A 117 -10.24 -19.31 54.07
N ALA A 118 -11.57 -19.14 53.97
CA ALA A 118 -12.52 -20.23 53.75
C ALA A 118 -12.44 -20.83 52.33
N ASP A 119 -11.80 -20.13 51.39
CA ASP A 119 -11.52 -20.58 50.01
C ASP A 119 -10.07 -20.23 49.63
N PRO A 120 -9.10 -21.07 50.05
CA PRO A 120 -7.67 -20.83 49.82
C PRO A 120 -7.30 -20.73 48.33
N ALA A 121 -7.98 -21.45 47.45
CA ALA A 121 -7.69 -21.43 46.02
C ALA A 121 -8.03 -20.07 45.38
N THR A 122 -9.21 -19.51 45.70
CA THR A 122 -9.59 -18.18 45.20
C THR A 122 -8.75 -17.09 45.88
N HIS A 123 -8.45 -17.23 47.17
CA HIS A 123 -7.59 -16.30 47.91
C HIS A 123 -6.17 -16.23 47.31
N ASN A 124 -5.52 -17.36 47.06
CA ASN A 124 -4.15 -17.38 46.51
C ASN A 124 -4.11 -16.78 45.09
N LEU A 125 -5.15 -16.99 44.28
CA LEU A 125 -5.25 -16.33 42.97
C LEU A 125 -5.41 -14.81 43.09
N ALA A 126 -6.11 -14.32 44.13
CA ALA A 126 -6.24 -12.89 44.41
C ALA A 126 -4.92 -12.29 44.91
N VAL A 127 -4.21 -12.98 45.81
CA VAL A 127 -2.86 -12.58 46.26
C VAL A 127 -1.89 -12.54 45.09
N GLN A 128 -1.87 -13.56 44.23
CA GLN A 128 -1.06 -13.56 43.00
C GLN A 128 -1.44 -12.45 42.03
N ALA A 129 -2.73 -12.08 41.93
CA ALA A 129 -3.15 -10.93 41.13
C ALA A 129 -2.56 -9.62 41.69
N VAL A 130 -2.58 -9.43 43.01
CA VAL A 130 -1.94 -8.28 43.66
C VAL A 130 -0.41 -8.29 43.47
N GLN A 131 0.25 -9.44 43.63
CA GLN A 131 1.69 -9.58 43.40
C GLN A 131 2.08 -9.28 41.95
N ARG A 132 1.33 -9.79 40.96
CA ARG A 132 1.55 -9.46 39.55
C ARG A 132 1.44 -7.97 39.30
N VAL A 133 0.45 -7.31 39.91
CA VAL A 133 0.31 -5.86 39.85
C VAL A 133 1.53 -5.20 40.50
N LEU A 134 1.94 -5.59 41.70
CA LEU A 134 3.13 -5.01 42.36
C LEU A 134 4.42 -5.19 41.54
N ASP A 135 4.63 -6.35 40.94
CA ASP A 135 5.75 -6.62 40.03
C ASP A 135 5.74 -5.69 38.82
N VAL A 136 4.55 -5.43 38.26
CA VAL A 136 4.38 -4.50 37.13
C VAL A 136 4.75 -3.07 37.55
N TYR A 137 4.34 -2.61 38.73
CA TYR A 137 4.72 -1.29 39.23
C TYR A 137 6.23 -1.23 39.55
N ALA A 138 6.80 -2.25 40.17
CA ALA A 138 8.23 -2.33 40.46
C ALA A 138 9.10 -2.29 39.18
N LYS A 139 8.65 -2.96 38.10
CA LYS A 139 9.33 -2.96 36.80
C LYS A 139 9.28 -1.62 36.08
N ASN A 140 8.28 -0.79 36.37
CA ASN A 140 8.07 0.50 35.70
C ASN A 140 8.65 1.70 36.47
N GLY A 141 9.19 1.49 37.68
CA GLY A 141 9.94 2.49 38.43
C GLY A 141 9.23 3.84 38.51
N SER A 142 9.89 4.93 38.12
CA SER A 142 9.32 6.29 38.14
C SER A 142 8.08 6.49 37.24
N PHE A 143 7.78 5.56 36.32
CA PHE A 143 6.58 5.57 35.48
C PHE A 143 5.41 4.77 36.06
N ALA A 144 5.60 4.12 37.21
CA ALA A 144 4.62 3.19 37.75
C ALA A 144 3.26 3.85 38.01
N ALA A 145 3.25 5.09 38.53
CA ALA A 145 2.02 5.86 38.75
C ALA A 145 1.20 6.07 37.45
N SER A 146 1.87 6.13 36.30
CA SER A 146 1.23 6.32 35.00
C SER A 146 0.57 5.05 34.44
N LEU A 147 0.67 3.91 35.11
CA LEU A 147 0.01 2.66 34.69
C LEU A 147 -1.48 2.62 35.09
N ALA A 148 -1.86 3.36 36.12
CA ALA A 148 -3.24 3.51 36.55
C ALA A 148 -3.89 4.70 35.84
N GLY A 149 -5.10 4.47 35.30
CA GLY A 149 -5.89 5.54 34.71
C GLY A 149 -7.07 5.00 33.92
N THR A 150 -7.96 5.91 33.55
CA THR A 150 -9.08 5.64 32.65
C THR A 150 -8.75 6.16 31.26
N GLU A 151 -9.05 5.36 30.24
CA GLU A 151 -8.89 5.79 28.87
C GLU A 151 -9.97 6.82 28.52
N GLU A 152 -9.55 8.02 28.17
CA GLU A 152 -10.38 9.13 27.74
C GLU A 152 -9.94 9.57 26.34
N THR A 153 -10.79 10.32 25.65
CA THR A 153 -10.52 10.80 24.30
C THR A 153 -10.60 12.32 24.25
N VAL A 154 -9.55 12.94 23.72
CA VAL A 154 -9.49 14.39 23.48
C VAL A 154 -9.56 14.67 21.99
N THR A 155 -10.46 15.55 21.57
CA THR A 155 -10.63 15.90 20.15
C THR A 155 -9.95 17.23 19.82
N LEU A 156 -9.21 17.25 18.70
CA LEU A 156 -8.79 18.48 18.02
C LEU A 156 -9.40 18.51 16.61
N GLU A 157 -9.90 19.66 16.19
CA GLU A 157 -10.63 19.77 14.94
C GLU A 157 -10.40 21.13 14.25
N ASN A 158 -10.21 21.11 12.94
CA ASN A 158 -10.19 22.30 12.06
C ASN A 158 -11.12 22.06 10.86
N ASP A 159 -11.15 22.93 9.86
CA ASP A 159 -12.05 22.80 8.70
C ASP A 159 -11.81 21.55 7.83
N SER A 160 -10.61 20.96 7.88
CA SER A 160 -10.15 19.86 7.02
C SER A 160 -10.02 18.51 7.72
N LEU A 161 -9.67 18.50 9.01
CA LEU A 161 -9.25 17.32 9.76
C LEU A 161 -9.83 17.35 11.17
N LYS A 162 -10.36 16.21 11.61
CA LYS A 162 -10.71 15.91 12.99
C LYS A 162 -9.81 14.78 13.49
N VAL A 163 -9.07 15.00 14.56
CA VAL A 163 -8.25 13.98 15.22
C VAL A 163 -8.76 13.74 16.64
N GLU A 164 -8.77 12.48 17.02
CA GLU A 164 -9.12 12.03 18.37
C GLU A 164 -7.87 11.39 18.96
N LEU A 165 -7.48 11.88 20.13
CA LEU A 165 -6.30 11.48 20.87
C LEU A 165 -6.73 10.65 22.07
N SER A 166 -6.17 9.46 22.22
CA SER A 166 -6.41 8.62 23.41
C SER A 166 -5.43 9.02 24.52
N THR A 167 -5.94 9.13 25.74
CA THR A 167 -5.08 9.27 26.92
C THR A 167 -4.30 7.99 27.20
N LYS A 168 -4.76 6.82 26.74
CA LYS A 168 -3.95 5.60 26.74
C LYS A 168 -2.92 5.68 25.62
N GLY A 169 -1.64 5.57 25.98
CA GLY A 169 -0.53 5.72 25.04
C GLY A 169 -0.23 7.15 24.60
N GLY A 170 -1.15 8.09 24.82
CA GLY A 170 -1.00 9.48 24.37
C GLY A 170 -0.98 9.59 22.85
N ILE A 171 -1.73 8.73 22.14
CA ILE A 171 -1.66 8.56 20.68
C ILE A 171 -2.83 9.20 19.94
N ILE A 172 -2.66 9.48 18.64
CA ILE A 172 -3.77 9.74 17.71
C ILE A 172 -4.45 8.40 17.42
N SER A 173 -5.59 8.16 18.06
CA SER A 173 -6.34 6.89 17.92
C SER A 173 -7.27 6.89 16.71
N ARG A 174 -7.71 8.06 16.25
CA ARG A 174 -8.56 8.19 15.06
C ARG A 174 -8.31 9.50 14.32
N ALA A 175 -8.28 9.41 12.98
CA ALA A 175 -8.16 10.57 12.09
C ALA A 175 -9.26 10.56 11.03
N THR A 176 -10.13 11.58 11.04
CA THR A 176 -11.27 11.72 10.12
C THR A 176 -11.07 12.92 9.20
N LEU A 177 -11.11 12.68 7.89
CA LEU A 177 -10.97 13.71 6.87
C LEU A 177 -12.32 14.33 6.55
N LYS A 178 -12.41 15.65 6.71
CA LYS A 178 -13.59 16.42 6.33
C LYS A 178 -13.62 16.65 4.82
N GLY A 179 -14.81 16.65 4.24
CA GLY A 179 -14.99 16.87 2.80
C GLY A 179 -14.74 15.66 1.91
N TYR A 180 -14.39 14.49 2.46
CA TYR A 180 -14.23 13.24 1.71
C TYR A 180 -15.20 12.19 2.22
N LYS A 181 -15.88 11.49 1.31
CA LYS A 181 -16.79 10.38 1.62
C LYS A 181 -16.15 9.05 1.28
N THR A 182 -16.50 7.99 1.98
CA THR A 182 -16.16 6.61 1.61
C THR A 182 -17.29 6.04 0.76
N TRP A 183 -17.04 4.99 -0.02
CA TRP A 183 -18.09 4.35 -0.82
C TRP A 183 -19.28 3.83 0.02
N ASN A 184 -19.04 3.47 1.28
CA ASN A 184 -20.04 2.93 2.22
C ASN A 184 -20.26 3.78 3.48
N ALA A 185 -19.58 4.92 3.64
CA ALA A 185 -19.64 5.73 4.85
C ALA A 185 -19.61 7.23 4.54
N PRO A 186 -20.24 8.08 5.37
CA PRO A 186 -20.38 9.50 5.09
C PRO A 186 -19.06 10.27 5.09
N GLN A 187 -18.01 9.72 5.70
CA GLN A 187 -16.70 10.35 5.81
C GLN A 187 -15.57 9.32 5.62
N VAL A 188 -14.39 9.81 5.23
CA VAL A 188 -13.15 9.02 5.23
C VAL A 188 -12.51 9.08 6.61
N VAL A 189 -12.28 7.91 7.20
CA VAL A 189 -11.56 7.72 8.45
C VAL A 189 -10.28 6.97 8.12
N LEU A 190 -9.11 7.60 8.23
CA LEU A 190 -7.84 6.99 7.80
C LEU A 190 -7.49 5.74 8.61
N PHE A 191 -7.80 5.79 9.90
CA PHE A 191 -7.69 4.72 10.86
C PHE A 191 -8.61 5.04 12.05
N ASP A 192 -9.16 4.00 12.67
CA ASP A 192 -10.01 4.08 13.86
C ASP A 192 -9.29 3.47 15.07
N LYS A 193 -9.91 3.57 16.26
CA LYS A 193 -9.34 3.02 17.49
C LYS A 193 -9.03 1.52 17.32
N GLY A 194 -7.79 1.13 17.61
CA GLY A 194 -7.27 -0.23 17.43
C GLY A 194 -6.70 -0.54 16.05
N ASP A 195 -6.89 0.35 15.07
CA ASP A 195 -6.31 0.24 13.71
C ASP A 195 -5.00 1.04 13.58
N ASN A 196 -4.65 1.83 14.58
CA ASN A 196 -3.41 2.61 14.64
C ASN A 196 -2.91 2.68 16.08
N ASP A 197 -1.63 2.40 16.29
CA ASP A 197 -0.94 2.52 17.58
C ASP A 197 0.50 2.97 17.36
N TYR A 198 1.04 3.79 18.27
CA TYR A 198 2.47 4.03 18.30
C TYR A 198 2.99 4.21 19.72
N SER A 199 4.21 3.72 19.95
CA SER A 199 4.84 3.69 21.26
C SER A 199 6.26 4.20 21.17
N PHE A 200 6.63 5.07 22.10
CA PHE A 200 8.03 5.40 22.36
C PHE A 200 8.56 4.47 23.44
N THR A 201 9.70 3.84 23.19
CA THR A 201 10.39 3.08 24.22
C THR A 201 11.47 3.95 24.86
N LEU A 202 11.20 4.39 26.08
CA LEU A 202 12.14 5.08 26.94
C LEU A 202 12.91 4.03 27.75
N SER A 203 14.22 4.17 27.87
CA SER A 203 15.02 3.20 28.62
C SER A 203 15.98 3.88 29.57
N ASN A 204 16.17 3.28 30.74
CA ASN A 204 17.35 3.53 31.57
C ASN A 204 18.33 2.35 31.41
N ASN A 205 19.38 2.28 32.23
CA ASN A 205 20.39 1.22 32.10
C ASN A 205 19.87 -0.20 32.41
N THR A 206 18.71 -0.34 33.06
CA THR A 206 18.20 -1.63 33.57
C THR A 206 16.78 -1.96 33.10
N GLN A 207 15.99 -0.97 32.68
CA GLN A 207 14.56 -1.09 32.42
C GLN A 207 14.19 -0.38 31.10
N ARG A 208 13.11 -0.86 30.48
CA ARG A 208 12.48 -0.30 29.28
C ARG A 208 11.02 0.01 29.59
N PHE A 209 10.59 1.19 29.19
CA PHE A 209 9.27 1.77 29.45
C PHE A 209 8.60 2.09 28.12
N GLU A 210 7.49 1.44 27.82
CA GLU A 210 6.75 1.64 26.56
C GLU A 210 5.54 2.54 26.80
N THR A 211 5.48 3.67 26.10
CA THR A 211 4.45 4.69 26.35
C THR A 211 3.03 4.18 26.10
N LYS A 212 2.83 3.22 25.19
CA LYS A 212 1.51 2.60 24.92
C LYS A 212 0.84 2.01 26.18
N ASN A 213 1.66 1.64 27.18
CA ASN A 213 1.19 1.05 28.42
C ASN A 213 0.74 2.11 29.44
N PHE A 214 1.02 3.40 29.23
CA PHE A 214 0.75 4.47 30.20
C PHE A 214 -0.52 5.26 29.88
N PHE A 215 -1.14 5.82 30.92
CA PHE A 215 -2.24 6.76 30.83
C PHE A 215 -1.71 8.18 31.05
N PHE A 216 -1.97 9.04 30.08
CA PHE A 216 -1.54 10.43 30.06
C PHE A 216 -2.62 11.35 30.61
N THR A 217 -2.21 12.39 31.32
CA THR A 217 -3.11 13.46 31.75
C THR A 217 -3.16 14.54 30.67
N PRO A 218 -4.33 14.77 30.02
CA PRO A 218 -4.45 15.76 28.97
C PRO A 218 -4.57 17.18 29.56
N THR A 219 -3.76 18.11 29.05
CA THR A 219 -3.86 19.55 29.32
C THR A 219 -4.14 20.30 28.03
N LYS A 220 -5.38 20.76 27.84
CA LYS A 220 -5.76 21.55 26.65
C LYS A 220 -5.24 22.99 26.80
N LEU A 221 -4.31 23.39 25.94
CA LEU A 221 -3.73 24.75 25.96
C LEU A 221 -4.62 25.74 25.18
N ASN A 222 -5.23 25.27 24.09
CA ASN A 222 -6.17 26.01 23.25
C ASN A 222 -6.96 25.02 22.37
N ASP A 223 -7.80 25.52 21.46
CA ASP A 223 -8.64 24.65 20.60
C ASP A 223 -7.88 23.79 19.58
N SER A 224 -6.62 24.14 19.31
CA SER A 224 -5.76 23.43 18.37
C SER A 224 -4.61 22.67 19.04
N THR A 225 -4.40 22.83 20.34
CA THR A 225 -3.23 22.29 21.06
C THR A 225 -3.60 21.60 22.36
N VAL A 226 -3.11 20.38 22.54
CA VAL A 226 -3.18 19.62 23.80
C VAL A 226 -1.82 19.03 24.13
N VAL A 227 -1.49 19.00 25.42
CA VAL A 227 -0.33 18.29 25.96
C VAL A 227 -0.82 17.03 26.65
N MET A 228 -0.36 15.86 26.23
CA MET A 228 -0.51 14.60 26.95
C MET A 228 0.69 14.46 27.87
N ASN A 229 0.50 14.63 29.18
CA ASN A 229 1.59 14.69 30.16
C ASN A 229 1.61 13.44 31.05
N LEU A 230 2.82 12.97 31.37
CA LEU A 230 3.10 12.03 32.45
C LEU A 230 3.85 12.78 33.54
N GLU A 231 3.29 12.79 34.74
CA GLU A 231 4.01 13.21 35.94
C GLU A 231 4.71 12.01 36.54
N LEU A 232 6.01 12.15 36.76
CA LEU A 232 6.87 11.11 37.28
C LEU A 232 7.33 11.47 38.69
N GLU A 233 7.81 10.46 39.41
CA GLU A 233 8.38 10.65 40.74
C GLU A 233 9.54 11.68 40.73
N GLY A 234 9.69 12.44 41.81
CA GLY A 234 10.72 13.48 41.92
C GLY A 234 10.46 14.74 41.10
N GLY A 235 9.23 14.93 40.59
CA GLY A 235 8.81 16.12 39.84
C GLY A 235 9.31 16.17 38.40
N ALA A 236 9.83 15.05 37.89
CA ALA A 236 10.15 14.90 36.48
C ALA A 236 8.85 14.78 35.65
N GLN A 237 8.89 15.24 34.42
CA GLN A 237 7.75 15.20 33.51
C GLN A 237 8.19 14.75 32.12
N TRP A 238 7.34 13.99 31.46
CA TRP A 238 7.49 13.59 30.07
C TRP A 238 6.14 13.61 29.38
N GLY A 239 6.07 14.04 28.12
CA GLY A 239 4.80 14.11 27.43
C GLY A 239 4.91 14.32 25.93
N LEU A 240 3.74 14.31 25.30
CA LEU A 240 3.54 14.55 23.87
C LEU A 240 2.61 15.74 23.69
N LYS A 241 3.12 16.82 23.12
CA LYS A 241 2.32 17.99 22.76
C LYS A 241 1.88 17.88 21.31
N TYR A 242 0.58 17.85 21.08
CA TYR A 242 -0.05 17.83 19.77
C TYR A 242 -0.59 19.20 19.41
N THR A 243 -0.26 19.69 18.21
CA THR A 243 -0.81 20.93 17.65
C THR A 243 -1.37 20.68 16.25
N LEU A 244 -2.68 20.78 16.09
CA LEU A 244 -3.35 20.72 14.80
C LEU A 244 -3.14 22.04 14.05
N CYS A 245 -2.44 22.00 12.91
CA CYS A 245 -2.20 23.21 12.12
C CYS A 245 -3.51 23.74 11.52
N ASN A 246 -3.71 25.05 11.56
CA ASN A 246 -4.90 25.68 10.98
C ASN A 246 -5.05 25.40 9.48
N ASN A 247 -6.28 25.04 9.08
CA ASN A 247 -6.65 24.74 7.69
C ASN A 247 -5.66 23.81 6.96
N SER A 248 -5.20 22.78 7.66
CA SER A 248 -4.17 21.87 7.21
C SER A 248 -4.46 20.45 7.69
N TYR A 249 -3.83 19.48 7.03
CA TYR A 249 -3.84 18.06 7.40
C TYR A 249 -2.60 17.67 8.22
N MET A 250 -1.89 18.67 8.76
CA MET A 250 -0.67 18.49 9.55
C MET A 250 -0.96 18.61 11.04
N VAL A 251 -0.52 17.62 11.80
CA VAL A 251 -0.49 17.63 13.26
C VAL A 251 0.95 17.63 13.70
N ARG A 252 1.39 18.70 14.36
CA ARG A 252 2.73 18.75 14.97
C ARG A 252 2.71 17.93 16.26
N MET A 253 3.68 17.04 16.44
CA MET A 253 3.90 16.26 17.64
C MET A 253 5.28 16.62 18.20
N GLU A 254 5.32 17.13 19.42
CA GLU A 254 6.55 17.48 20.11
C GLU A 254 6.69 16.62 21.36
N MET A 255 7.82 15.92 21.49
CA MET A 255 8.20 15.31 22.75
C MET A 255 8.62 16.43 23.69
N VAL A 256 7.96 16.56 24.83
CA VAL A 256 8.22 17.59 25.84
C VAL A 256 8.60 16.90 27.14
N GLN A 257 9.58 17.44 27.85
CA GLN A 257 10.03 16.86 29.11
C GLN A 257 10.65 17.91 30.02
N LYS A 258 10.73 17.60 31.32
CA LYS A 258 11.38 18.43 32.32
C LYS A 258 12.00 17.54 33.41
N GLY A 259 13.25 17.81 33.78
CA GLY A 259 13.93 17.04 34.84
C GLY A 259 14.21 15.57 34.49
N MET A 260 14.16 15.21 33.21
CA MET A 260 14.22 13.81 32.77
C MET A 260 15.61 13.17 32.94
N THR A 261 16.66 13.98 33.17
CA THR A 261 18.02 13.50 33.47
C THR A 261 18.10 12.63 34.71
N ASN A 262 17.14 12.76 35.64
CA ASN A 262 17.08 11.95 36.86
C ASN A 262 16.47 10.56 36.61
N VAL A 263 15.76 10.38 35.49
CA VAL A 263 15.03 9.15 35.14
C VAL A 263 15.72 8.42 33.98
N ILE A 264 16.12 9.16 32.95
CA ILE A 264 16.82 8.65 31.76
C ILE A 264 18.23 9.27 31.74
N PRO A 265 19.30 8.46 31.88
CA PRO A 265 20.65 8.99 31.92
C PRO A 265 21.13 9.50 30.55
N LEU A 266 22.09 10.43 30.57
CA LEU A 266 22.59 11.15 29.38
C LEU A 266 23.29 10.25 28.32
N ASN A 267 23.67 9.03 28.69
CA ASN A 267 24.25 8.07 27.73
C ASN A 267 23.21 7.48 26.77
N ILE A 268 21.92 7.61 27.08
CA ILE A 268 20.84 7.19 26.20
C ILE A 268 20.57 8.29 25.17
N ASN A 269 21.01 8.07 23.94
CA ASN A 269 20.95 9.04 22.84
C ASN A 269 19.96 8.65 21.73
N LEU A 270 19.27 7.53 21.88
CA LEU A 270 18.26 7.03 20.97
C LEU A 270 17.05 6.55 21.76
N VAL A 271 15.86 6.76 21.20
CA VAL A 271 14.61 6.13 21.65
C VAL A 271 13.98 5.40 20.48
N ASP A 272 13.42 4.23 20.75
CA ASP A 272 12.70 3.47 19.74
C ASP A 272 11.30 4.06 19.59
N LEU A 273 10.84 4.18 18.35
CA LEU A 273 9.46 4.49 17.98
C LEU A 273 8.92 3.31 17.17
N ASP A 274 7.96 2.61 17.76
CA ASP A 274 7.19 1.56 17.12
C ASP A 274 5.85 2.15 16.66
N TRP A 275 5.53 2.04 15.38
CA TRP A 275 4.28 2.50 14.80
C TRP A 275 3.62 1.37 14.00
N HIS A 276 2.41 1.01 14.41
CA HIS A 276 1.54 0.05 13.75
C HIS A 276 0.33 0.76 13.14
N GLN A 277 -0.03 0.39 11.90
CA GLN A 277 -1.28 0.83 11.29
C GLN A 277 -1.86 -0.26 10.38
N LYS A 278 -3.17 -0.50 10.47
CA LYS A 278 -3.94 -1.21 9.45
C LYS A 278 -4.43 -0.21 8.40
N ILE A 279 -4.02 -0.38 7.15
CA ILE A 279 -4.46 0.47 6.03
C ILE A 279 -5.90 0.10 5.66
N SER A 280 -6.84 0.99 5.93
CA SER A 280 -8.26 0.81 5.67
C SER A 280 -8.61 0.95 4.18
N ARG A 281 -9.67 0.27 3.76
CA ARG A 281 -10.29 0.41 2.43
C ARG A 281 -11.24 1.60 2.39
N HIS A 282 -11.10 2.45 1.38
CA HIS A 282 -11.91 3.64 1.17
C HIS A 282 -12.65 3.64 -0.17
N GLU A 283 -12.23 2.82 -1.12
CA GLU A 283 -12.78 2.81 -2.48
C GLU A 283 -13.63 1.57 -2.74
N GLU A 284 -14.65 1.75 -3.58
CA GLU A 284 -15.46 0.64 -4.07
C GLU A 284 -14.57 -0.32 -4.89
N GLY A 285 -13.71 0.23 -5.74
CA GLY A 285 -12.74 -0.49 -6.56
C GLY A 285 -11.47 -0.87 -5.81
N LYS A 286 -11.46 -2.04 -5.15
CA LYS A 286 -10.35 -2.49 -4.29
C LYS A 286 -9.01 -2.68 -5.02
N MET A 287 -9.02 -3.07 -6.29
CA MET A 287 -7.81 -3.46 -7.04
C MET A 287 -6.73 -2.35 -7.10
N PHE A 288 -7.13 -1.10 -7.36
CA PHE A 288 -6.17 0.02 -7.41
C PHE A 288 -5.71 0.42 -6.03
N GLU A 289 -6.61 0.34 -5.06
CA GLU A 289 -6.30 0.65 -3.68
C GLU A 289 -5.21 -0.29 -3.17
N GLU A 290 -5.36 -1.60 -3.38
CA GLU A 290 -4.36 -2.61 -3.02
C GLU A 290 -3.03 -2.39 -3.73
N ARG A 291 -3.06 -2.19 -5.06
CA ARG A 291 -1.84 -2.04 -5.89
C ARG A 291 -1.09 -0.74 -5.66
N ASN A 292 -1.72 0.23 -5.04
CA ASN A 292 -1.15 1.53 -4.73
C ASN A 292 -1.15 1.77 -3.22
N SER A 293 -1.04 0.73 -2.40
CA SER A 293 -0.90 0.87 -0.94
C SER A 293 0.37 0.20 -0.44
N GLY A 294 1.01 0.76 0.58
CA GLY A 294 2.23 0.22 1.17
C GLY A 294 3.00 1.25 2.00
N ILE A 295 4.21 0.88 2.40
CA ILE A 295 5.09 1.79 3.14
C ILE A 295 5.95 2.56 2.16
N TYR A 296 5.93 3.88 2.24
CA TYR A 296 6.85 4.77 1.52
C TYR A 296 7.76 5.45 2.54
N TYR A 297 8.98 5.78 2.14
CA TYR A 297 9.94 6.47 2.98
C TYR A 297 10.92 7.30 2.15
N LYS A 298 11.50 8.33 2.77
CA LYS A 298 12.54 9.17 2.15
C LYS A 298 13.79 9.17 3.01
N TYR A 299 14.94 8.96 2.38
CA TYR A 299 16.24 9.19 3.02
C TYR A 299 16.46 10.67 3.36
N ALA A 300 17.15 10.95 4.46
CA ALA A 300 17.50 12.31 4.84
C ALA A 300 18.53 12.94 3.89
N GLY A 301 18.49 14.27 3.76
CA GLY A 301 19.36 15.08 2.89
C GLY A 301 18.71 15.53 1.57
N GLU A 302 19.23 16.62 0.99
CA GLU A 302 18.73 17.23 -0.26
C GLU A 302 18.66 16.24 -1.44
N GLY A 303 19.62 15.31 -1.51
CA GLY A 303 19.68 14.23 -2.51
C GLY A 303 18.82 13.01 -2.19
N GLY A 304 18.15 12.97 -1.04
CA GLY A 304 17.41 11.81 -0.56
C GLY A 304 16.31 11.39 -1.54
N ASP A 305 16.38 10.15 -1.99
CA ASP A 305 15.37 9.51 -2.84
C ASP A 305 14.19 9.01 -1.99
N VAL A 306 13.00 8.99 -2.60
CA VAL A 306 11.82 8.31 -2.05
C VAL A 306 11.81 6.87 -2.55
N LYS A 307 11.68 5.92 -1.63
CA LYS A 307 11.55 4.48 -1.91
C LYS A 307 10.28 3.95 -1.22
N TYR A 308 9.94 2.71 -1.53
CA TYR A 308 8.74 2.06 -1.02
C TYR A 308 8.94 0.55 -0.85
N THR A 309 8.13 -0.08 -0.01
CA THR A 309 7.99 -1.54 0.10
C THR A 309 7.11 -2.08 -1.02
N SER A 310 7.11 -3.40 -1.25
CA SER A 310 6.26 -4.03 -2.26
C SER A 310 4.78 -3.63 -2.11
N GLU A 311 4.20 -3.09 -3.18
CA GLU A 311 2.77 -2.76 -3.20
C GLU A 311 1.90 -4.00 -3.43
N SER A 312 2.45 -5.10 -3.96
CA SER A 312 1.68 -6.30 -4.33
C SER A 312 1.85 -7.51 -3.42
N SER A 313 2.89 -7.54 -2.58
CA SER A 313 3.23 -8.71 -1.76
C SER A 313 3.66 -8.29 -0.35
N ALA A 314 3.79 -9.27 0.54
CA ALA A 314 4.50 -9.06 1.79
C ALA A 314 5.94 -8.64 1.49
N ASP A 315 6.47 -7.72 2.30
CA ASP A 315 7.83 -7.20 2.16
C ASP A 315 8.32 -6.66 3.50
N GLU A 316 9.59 -6.93 3.79
CA GLU A 316 10.28 -6.49 5.01
C GLU A 316 11.60 -5.83 4.60
N LYS A 317 11.89 -4.67 5.18
CA LYS A 317 13.11 -3.90 4.89
C LYS A 317 13.75 -3.40 6.16
N GLU A 318 15.04 -3.67 6.31
CA GLU A 318 15.89 -3.04 7.31
C GLU A 318 16.72 -1.95 6.63
N ILE A 319 16.66 -0.75 7.19
CA ILE A 319 17.28 0.47 6.67
C ILE A 319 18.21 0.99 7.75
N GLN A 320 19.49 1.09 7.43
CA GLN A 320 20.51 1.59 8.35
C GLN A 320 20.81 3.08 8.14
N GLU A 321 20.40 3.63 7.01
CA GLU A 321 20.56 5.04 6.68
C GLU A 321 19.49 5.91 7.31
N GLN A 322 19.84 7.19 7.52
CA GLN A 322 18.94 8.16 8.11
C GLN A 322 17.74 8.45 7.20
N LEU A 323 16.55 8.53 7.79
CA LEU A 323 15.30 8.83 7.10
C LEU A 323 14.77 10.20 7.51
N LYS A 324 14.14 10.88 6.56
CA LYS A 324 13.41 12.13 6.80
C LYS A 324 11.96 11.87 7.19
N TRP A 325 11.33 10.93 6.51
CA TRP A 325 9.94 10.54 6.77
C TRP A 325 9.67 9.10 6.38
N VAL A 326 8.64 8.52 7.01
CA VAL A 326 8.09 7.19 6.75
C VAL A 326 6.56 7.32 6.69
N SER A 327 5.86 6.46 5.94
CA SER A 327 4.42 6.61 5.73
C SER A 327 3.68 5.30 5.55
N ALA A 328 2.44 5.24 6.02
CA ALA A 328 1.41 4.30 5.60
C ALA A 328 0.60 4.94 4.45
N LYS A 329 0.90 4.56 3.21
CA LYS A 329 0.32 5.17 2.00
C LYS A 329 -0.84 4.31 1.48
N ASN A 330 -1.96 4.96 1.18
CA ASN A 330 -3.09 4.44 0.42
C ASN A 330 -3.10 5.09 -0.99
N GLN A 331 -3.92 4.63 -1.93
CA GLN A 331 -4.11 5.22 -3.26
C GLN A 331 -4.36 6.74 -3.20
N PHE A 332 -5.40 7.17 -2.48
CA PHE A 332 -5.81 8.57 -2.43
C PHE A 332 -5.46 9.30 -1.14
N PHE A 333 -5.04 8.59 -0.10
CA PHE A 333 -4.74 9.19 1.21
C PHE A 333 -3.43 8.64 1.75
N SER A 334 -2.80 9.35 2.66
CA SER A 334 -1.58 8.89 3.32
C SER A 334 -1.51 9.38 4.77
N THR A 335 -0.95 8.53 5.62
CA THR A 335 -0.41 8.90 6.92
C THR A 335 1.11 8.97 6.80
N VAL A 336 1.73 10.13 7.07
CA VAL A 336 3.20 10.30 6.99
C VAL A 336 3.71 10.85 8.30
N LEU A 337 4.71 10.20 8.88
CA LEU A 337 5.49 10.73 10.00
C LEU A 337 6.76 11.41 9.46
N ILE A 338 6.88 12.70 9.67
CA ILE A 338 7.96 13.55 9.18
C ILE A 338 8.78 14.04 10.37
N ALA A 339 10.07 13.73 10.42
CA ALA A 339 10.95 14.20 11.50
C ALA A 339 11.45 15.63 11.23
N ASP A 340 11.48 16.50 12.24
CA ASP A 340 12.10 17.83 12.10
C ASP A 340 13.61 17.70 11.88
N SER A 341 14.26 16.77 12.59
CA SER A 341 15.66 16.39 12.40
C SER A 341 15.79 15.23 11.40
N VAL A 342 15.98 14.01 11.90
CA VAL A 342 16.13 12.75 11.17
C VAL A 342 15.68 11.58 12.06
N MET A 343 15.33 10.48 11.42
CA MET A 343 15.24 9.14 12.01
C MET A 343 16.55 8.40 11.71
N SER A 344 17.18 7.78 12.70
CA SER A 344 18.52 7.18 12.57
C SER A 344 18.54 5.93 11.69
N SER A 345 17.51 5.09 11.82
CA SER A 345 17.34 3.82 11.11
C SER A 345 15.86 3.43 11.11
N ALA A 346 15.48 2.44 10.31
CA ALA A 346 14.13 1.87 10.37
C ALA A 346 14.08 0.39 9.97
N LYS A 347 13.15 -0.34 10.57
CA LYS A 347 12.72 -1.67 10.17
C LYS A 347 11.24 -1.59 9.79
N LEU A 348 10.93 -1.93 8.54
CA LEU A 348 9.62 -1.78 7.93
C LEU A 348 9.07 -3.16 7.57
N SER A 349 7.83 -3.44 7.94
CA SER A 349 7.11 -4.65 7.55
C SER A 349 5.73 -4.28 7.00
N SER A 350 5.40 -4.79 5.82
CA SER A 350 4.13 -4.53 5.14
C SER A 350 3.54 -5.85 4.66
N VAL A 351 2.42 -6.26 5.24
CA VAL A 351 1.78 -7.55 4.97
C VAL A 351 0.38 -7.33 4.38
N PRO A 352 0.08 -7.81 3.16
CA PRO A 352 -1.27 -7.77 2.61
C PRO A 352 -2.27 -8.57 3.45
N THR A 353 -3.46 -8.03 3.66
CA THR A 353 -4.53 -8.73 4.37
C THR A 353 -4.94 -9.99 3.58
N GLU A 354 -5.14 -11.11 4.28
CA GLU A 354 -5.44 -12.40 3.67
C GLU A 354 -6.80 -12.41 2.97
N LYS A 355 -6.84 -12.84 1.71
CA LYS A 355 -8.05 -12.86 0.88
C LYS A 355 -9.08 -13.85 1.42
N GLY A 356 -10.35 -13.46 1.40
CA GLY A 356 -11.47 -14.31 1.83
C GLY A 356 -11.76 -14.28 3.34
N THR A 357 -11.02 -13.47 4.10
CA THR A 357 -11.31 -13.19 5.52
C THR A 357 -12.27 -11.99 5.66
N ALA A 358 -12.94 -11.87 6.81
CA ALA A 358 -13.76 -10.69 7.10
C ALA A 358 -12.91 -9.41 7.18
N GLU A 359 -11.67 -9.51 7.66
CA GLU A 359 -10.73 -8.38 7.68
C GLU A 359 -10.39 -7.87 6.28
N TYR A 360 -10.34 -8.74 5.28
CA TYR A 360 -10.09 -8.34 3.89
C TYR A 360 -11.14 -7.40 3.33
N GLU A 361 -12.37 -7.39 3.86
CA GLU A 361 -13.37 -6.43 3.39
C GLU A 361 -13.12 -5.01 3.93
N LYS A 362 -12.46 -4.90 5.09
CA LYS A 362 -12.18 -3.63 5.78
C LYS A 362 -10.76 -3.10 5.52
N TYR A 363 -9.77 -3.97 5.42
CA TYR A 363 -8.36 -3.60 5.36
C TYR A 363 -7.65 -4.11 4.09
N LEU A 364 -6.60 -3.39 3.71
CA LEU A 364 -5.75 -3.69 2.57
C LEU A 364 -4.45 -4.36 3.02
N LYS A 365 -3.81 -3.78 4.05
CA LYS A 365 -2.50 -4.18 4.55
C LYS A 365 -2.36 -3.87 6.03
N ASP A 366 -1.56 -4.67 6.71
CA ASP A 366 -1.02 -4.39 8.04
C ASP A 366 0.42 -3.88 7.88
N VAL A 367 0.73 -2.70 8.43
CA VAL A 367 2.05 -2.08 8.36
C VAL A 367 2.64 -1.86 9.75
N ASN A 368 3.91 -2.21 9.90
CA ASN A 368 4.69 -2.03 11.11
C ASN A 368 5.98 -1.28 10.76
N ILE A 369 6.24 -0.19 11.48
CA ILE A 369 7.36 0.72 11.27
C ILE A 369 8.06 0.88 12.61
N HIS A 370 9.22 0.28 12.75
CA HIS A 370 10.10 0.49 13.90
C HIS A 370 11.21 1.45 13.48
N THR A 371 11.45 2.53 14.21
CA THR A 371 12.48 3.51 13.88
C THR A 371 13.16 4.07 15.12
N MET A 372 14.46 4.38 15.03
CA MET A 372 15.21 4.97 16.13
C MET A 372 15.31 6.49 15.99
N ILE A 373 14.97 7.21 17.04
CA ILE A 373 14.95 8.68 17.08
C ILE A 373 16.10 9.20 17.94
N PRO A 374 16.92 10.16 17.46
CA PRO A 374 17.86 10.88 18.31
C PRO A 374 17.18 11.53 19.52
N TYR A 375 17.68 11.24 20.72
CA TYR A 375 17.09 11.66 21.99
C TYR A 375 18.15 12.25 22.94
N SER A 376 17.72 13.11 23.86
CA SER A 376 18.59 13.79 24.84
C SER A 376 17.76 14.16 26.07
N SER A 377 18.07 13.62 27.25
CA SER A 377 17.26 13.86 28.47
C SER A 377 17.44 15.25 29.10
N ASP A 378 18.45 16.01 28.68
CA ASP A 378 18.74 17.39 29.10
C ASP A 378 17.96 18.47 28.33
N LYS A 379 17.39 18.13 27.17
CA LYS A 379 16.63 19.07 26.34
C LYS A 379 15.16 19.06 26.73
N ASP A 380 14.56 20.23 26.90
CA ASP A 380 13.11 20.34 27.14
C ASP A 380 12.26 19.77 25.99
N MET A 381 12.79 19.82 24.76
CA MET A 381 12.19 19.24 23.56
C MET A 381 13.22 18.39 22.81
N PRO A 382 13.37 17.10 23.15
CA PRO A 382 14.38 16.22 22.55
C PRO A 382 14.08 15.88 21.08
N ALA A 383 12.81 15.74 20.72
CA ALA A 383 12.39 15.36 19.37
C ALA A 383 11.06 16.03 18.99
N SER A 384 10.87 16.25 17.69
CA SER A 384 9.62 16.82 17.15
C SER A 384 9.38 16.32 15.73
N PHE A 385 8.10 16.19 15.40
CA PHE A 385 7.60 15.56 14.19
C PHE A 385 6.35 16.26 13.67
N TYR A 386 6.02 15.99 12.42
CA TYR A 386 4.70 16.23 11.86
C TYR A 386 4.07 14.92 11.40
N PHE A 387 2.83 14.69 11.83
CA PHE A 387 1.94 13.75 11.18
C PHE A 387 1.18 14.45 10.08
N TYR A 388 1.41 14.03 8.83
CA TYR A 388 0.51 14.33 7.73
C TYR A 388 -0.59 13.26 7.69
N LEU A 389 -1.84 13.70 7.78
CA LEU A 389 -3.03 12.84 7.82
C LEU A 389 -4.02 13.33 6.77
N GLY A 390 -3.80 13.00 5.49
CA GLY A 390 -4.54 13.70 4.45
C GLY A 390 -4.50 13.12 3.04
N PRO A 391 -5.12 13.84 2.09
CA PRO A 391 -5.30 13.42 0.70
C PRO A 391 -4.03 13.54 -0.16
N ASN A 392 -3.85 12.65 -1.12
CA ASN A 392 -2.71 12.66 -2.04
C ASN A 392 -2.92 13.69 -3.18
N ARG A 393 -3.00 14.98 -2.84
CA ARG A 393 -3.16 16.11 -3.79
C ARG A 393 -1.82 16.76 -4.11
N TYR A 394 -1.50 16.90 -5.39
CA TYR A 394 -0.17 17.35 -5.82
C TYR A 394 0.23 18.72 -5.25
N HIS A 395 -0.58 19.76 -5.49
CA HIS A 395 -0.28 21.13 -5.02
C HIS A 395 -0.25 21.26 -3.49
N MET A 396 -1.08 20.47 -2.80
CA MET A 396 -1.11 20.46 -1.34
C MET A 396 0.16 19.81 -0.78
N LEU A 397 0.53 18.63 -1.28
CA LEU A 397 1.74 17.94 -0.86
C LEU A 397 3.01 18.77 -1.14
N SER A 398 3.10 19.44 -2.28
CA SER A 398 4.21 20.35 -2.57
C SER A 398 4.23 21.59 -1.66
N SER A 399 3.07 22.07 -1.19
CA SER A 399 3.03 23.23 -0.30
C SER A 399 3.57 22.94 1.10
N TYR A 400 3.70 21.67 1.46
CA TYR A 400 4.17 21.23 2.76
C TYR A 400 5.69 21.17 2.89
N ASP A 401 6.44 21.37 1.81
CA ASP A 401 7.90 21.53 1.88
C ASP A 401 8.31 22.70 2.80
N LYS A 402 7.40 23.67 3.05
CA LYS A 402 7.57 24.74 4.05
C LYS A 402 7.83 24.23 5.48
N TYR A 403 7.38 23.02 5.81
CA TYR A 403 7.61 22.40 7.12
C TYR A 403 9.00 21.77 7.25
N SER A 404 9.79 21.73 6.16
CA SER A 404 11.18 21.27 6.18
C SER A 404 12.09 22.26 5.46
N PRO A 405 12.54 23.34 6.12
CA PRO A 405 13.32 24.39 5.46
C PRO A 405 14.72 23.94 5.00
N LYS A 406 15.21 22.80 5.51
CA LYS A 406 16.56 22.30 5.22
C LYS A 406 16.63 21.39 3.98
N GLU A 407 15.51 20.80 3.56
CA GLU A 407 15.46 19.87 2.44
C GLU A 407 14.04 19.70 1.89
N ASP A 408 13.92 19.42 0.59
CA ASP A 408 12.63 19.09 -0.06
C ASP A 408 12.07 17.78 0.51
N LEU A 409 10.81 17.78 0.98
CA LEU A 409 10.18 16.57 1.52
C LEU A 409 9.79 15.60 0.42
N LYS A 410 9.66 16.05 -0.84
CA LYS A 410 9.27 15.22 -1.99
C LYS A 410 7.97 14.44 -1.76
N LEU A 411 7.06 14.95 -0.92
CA LEU A 411 5.80 14.26 -0.57
C LEU A 411 4.92 13.96 -1.80
N THR A 412 5.06 14.75 -2.87
CA THR A 412 4.43 14.50 -4.18
C THR A 412 4.76 13.12 -4.78
N HIS A 413 5.81 12.44 -4.29
CA HIS A 413 6.13 11.07 -4.68
C HIS A 413 5.16 10.01 -4.15
N LEU A 414 4.34 10.34 -3.15
CA LEU A 414 3.22 9.50 -2.69
C LEU A 414 2.16 9.29 -3.77
N ILE A 415 2.07 10.18 -4.76
CA ILE A 415 1.16 10.03 -5.91
C ILE A 415 1.84 9.11 -6.95
N PRO A 416 1.28 7.95 -7.31
CA PRO A 416 1.93 7.00 -8.22
C PRO A 416 1.86 7.44 -9.70
N LEU A 417 2.61 8.48 -10.05
CA LEU A 417 2.66 9.05 -11.41
C LEU A 417 3.56 8.28 -12.39
N GLY A 418 4.10 7.13 -11.99
CA GLY A 418 5.00 6.30 -12.78
C GLY A 418 6.49 6.71 -12.69
N TRP A 419 7.29 6.15 -13.60
CA TRP A 419 8.75 6.37 -13.65
C TRP A 419 9.12 7.83 -13.96
N LYS A 420 10.40 8.19 -13.77
CA LYS A 420 10.91 9.58 -13.88
C LYS A 420 10.40 10.34 -15.11
N LEU A 421 10.41 9.71 -16.29
CA LEU A 421 9.91 10.32 -17.53
C LEU A 421 8.41 10.63 -17.49
N PHE A 422 7.59 9.66 -17.07
CA PHE A 422 6.13 9.81 -17.05
C PHE A 422 5.68 10.76 -15.95
N ARG A 423 6.36 10.73 -14.79
CA ARG A 423 6.17 11.72 -13.74
C ARG A 423 6.45 13.13 -14.26
N TRP A 424 7.57 13.35 -14.96
CA TRP A 424 7.88 14.65 -15.54
C TRP A 424 6.80 15.15 -16.50
N ILE A 425 6.25 14.27 -17.36
CA ILE A 425 5.13 14.63 -18.24
C ILE A 425 3.91 15.01 -17.40
N ASN A 426 3.58 14.21 -16.39
CA ASN A 426 2.42 14.46 -15.54
C ASN A 426 2.53 15.76 -14.74
N THR A 427 3.66 15.99 -14.07
CA THR A 427 3.86 17.18 -13.22
C THR A 427 4.15 18.44 -14.03
N GLY A 428 4.84 18.32 -15.16
CA GLY A 428 5.25 19.46 -15.99
C GLY A 428 4.20 19.91 -17.00
N VAL A 429 3.34 19.00 -17.48
CA VAL A 429 2.38 19.29 -18.55
C VAL A 429 0.95 19.01 -18.13
N ILE A 430 0.66 17.80 -17.68
CA ILE A 430 -0.73 17.33 -17.52
C ILE A 430 -1.43 18.00 -16.34
N ILE A 431 -0.85 17.90 -15.14
CA ILE A 431 -1.42 18.47 -13.91
C ILE A 431 -1.61 19.99 -14.03
N PRO A 432 -0.62 20.78 -14.51
CA PRO A 432 -0.82 22.21 -14.71
C PRO A 432 -1.99 22.55 -15.65
N ILE A 433 -2.13 21.84 -16.78
CA ILE A 433 -3.25 22.05 -17.71
C ILE A 433 -4.57 21.63 -17.05
N PHE A 434 -4.60 20.49 -16.36
CA PHE A 434 -5.79 19.98 -15.68
C PHE A 434 -6.30 20.95 -14.60
N VAL A 435 -5.39 21.47 -13.77
CA VAL A 435 -5.70 22.47 -12.73
C VAL A 435 -6.10 23.81 -13.35
N TRP A 436 -5.45 24.23 -14.44
CA TRP A 436 -5.84 25.43 -15.17
C TRP A 436 -7.27 25.30 -15.72
N LEU A 437 -7.62 24.17 -16.34
CA LEU A 437 -8.97 23.89 -16.83
C LEU A 437 -10.00 23.86 -15.68
N GLY A 438 -9.63 23.30 -14.52
CA GLY A 438 -10.46 23.28 -13.31
C GLY A 438 -10.82 24.67 -12.77
N LYS A 439 -10.07 25.72 -13.12
CA LYS A 439 -10.43 27.10 -12.76
C LYS A 439 -11.58 27.66 -13.59
N PHE A 440 -11.81 27.13 -14.80
CA PHE A 440 -12.87 27.60 -15.70
C PHE A 440 -14.10 26.69 -15.71
N MET A 441 -13.94 25.41 -15.40
CA MET A 441 -15.01 24.41 -15.45
C MET A 441 -14.96 23.53 -14.21
N SER A 442 -16.12 23.26 -13.60
CA SER A 442 -16.24 22.35 -12.45
C SER A 442 -16.57 20.91 -12.84
N ASN A 443 -16.96 20.65 -14.09
CA ASN A 443 -17.28 19.30 -14.56
C ASN A 443 -16.02 18.56 -15.03
N TYR A 444 -15.56 17.60 -14.22
CA TYR A 444 -14.33 16.86 -14.50
C TYR A 444 -14.37 16.02 -15.77
N GLY A 445 -15.53 15.50 -16.18
CA GLY A 445 -15.64 14.80 -17.47
C GLY A 445 -15.39 15.74 -18.66
N LEU A 446 -15.89 16.97 -18.60
CA LEU A 446 -15.58 17.99 -19.61
C LEU A 446 -14.10 18.43 -19.57
N ILE A 447 -13.50 18.50 -18.38
CA ILE A 447 -12.05 18.74 -18.25
C ILE A 447 -11.26 17.65 -18.98
N ILE A 448 -11.61 16.37 -18.80
CA ILE A 448 -10.98 15.23 -19.50
C ILE A 448 -11.14 15.39 -21.02
N LEU A 449 -12.34 15.73 -21.50
CA LEU A 449 -12.60 15.96 -22.92
C LEU A 449 -11.70 17.06 -23.51
N VAL A 450 -11.68 18.23 -22.88
CA VAL A 450 -10.90 19.39 -23.34
C VAL A 450 -9.40 19.10 -23.26
N LEU A 451 -8.93 18.48 -22.17
CA LEU A 451 -7.54 18.04 -22.04
C LEU A 451 -7.14 17.10 -23.19
N THR A 452 -8.00 16.13 -23.52
CA THR A 452 -7.76 15.18 -24.62
C THR A 452 -7.67 15.90 -25.97
N ILE A 453 -8.55 16.88 -26.21
CA ILE A 453 -8.52 17.70 -27.43
C ILE A 453 -7.21 18.49 -27.53
N ILE A 454 -6.78 19.15 -26.45
CA ILE A 454 -5.51 19.90 -26.42
C ILE A 454 -4.34 18.99 -26.77
N ILE A 455 -4.23 17.83 -26.11
CA ILE A 455 -3.17 16.85 -26.39
C ILE A 455 -3.19 16.42 -27.86
N LYS A 456 -4.37 16.12 -28.41
CA LYS A 456 -4.51 15.68 -29.81
C LYS A 456 -4.19 16.76 -30.82
N ILE A 457 -4.49 18.03 -30.51
CA ILE A 457 -4.13 19.18 -31.37
C ILE A 457 -2.62 19.35 -31.40
N VAL A 458 -1.96 19.33 -30.25
CA VAL A 458 -0.50 19.45 -30.15
C VAL A 458 0.20 18.32 -30.91
N LEU A 459 -0.33 17.10 -30.85
CA LEU A 459 0.20 15.95 -31.59
C LEU A 459 -0.22 15.90 -33.07
N SER A 460 -1.19 16.73 -33.49
CA SER A 460 -1.77 16.68 -34.85
C SER A 460 -0.76 16.87 -36.00
N PRO A 461 0.27 17.73 -35.90
CA PRO A 461 1.24 17.88 -36.98
C PRO A 461 2.05 16.59 -37.20
N LEU A 462 2.27 15.83 -36.12
CA LEU A 462 2.97 14.56 -36.19
C LEU A 462 2.07 13.45 -36.74
N THR A 463 0.82 13.37 -36.28
CA THR A 463 -0.13 12.37 -36.80
C THR A 463 -0.35 12.58 -38.30
N TYR A 464 -0.42 13.83 -38.77
CA TYR A 464 -0.48 14.17 -40.19
C TYR A 464 0.74 13.65 -40.99
N LYS A 465 1.96 13.87 -40.50
CA LYS A 465 3.19 13.36 -41.17
C LYS A 465 3.21 11.84 -41.27
N SER A 466 2.76 11.15 -40.23
CA SER A 466 2.63 9.69 -40.27
C SER A 466 1.54 9.22 -41.20
N TYR A 467 0.40 9.93 -41.24
CA TYR A 467 -0.67 9.64 -42.17
C TYR A 467 -0.16 9.70 -43.62
N ILE A 468 0.62 10.73 -43.98
CA ILE A 468 1.29 10.81 -45.29
C ILE A 468 2.21 9.61 -45.52
N SER A 469 2.99 9.20 -44.52
CA SER A 469 3.85 8.02 -44.65
C SER A 469 3.05 6.75 -44.92
N GLN A 470 1.91 6.56 -44.26
CA GLN A 470 1.00 5.43 -44.49
C GLN A 470 0.35 5.50 -45.87
N ALA A 471 -0.04 6.68 -46.34
CA ALA A 471 -0.57 6.87 -47.69
C ALA A 471 0.46 6.48 -48.77
N LYS A 472 1.74 6.83 -48.59
CA LYS A 472 2.83 6.38 -49.48
C LYS A 472 2.96 4.85 -49.50
N MET A 473 2.85 4.18 -48.34
CA MET A 473 2.88 2.71 -48.28
C MET A 473 1.70 2.10 -49.04
N ARG A 474 0.50 2.70 -48.90
CA ARG A 474 -0.71 2.25 -49.61
C ARG A 474 -0.56 2.29 -51.13
N ILE A 475 0.05 3.36 -51.65
CA ILE A 475 0.32 3.50 -53.09
C ILE A 475 1.36 2.46 -53.58
N LEU A 476 2.34 2.11 -52.75
CA LEU A 476 3.38 1.12 -53.09
C LEU A 476 2.95 -0.35 -52.90
N ALA A 477 1.83 -0.59 -52.22
CA ALA A 477 1.28 -1.93 -51.97
C ALA A 477 1.21 -2.85 -53.20
N PRO A 478 0.64 -2.43 -54.35
CA PRO A 478 0.58 -3.28 -55.53
C PRO A 478 1.97 -3.66 -56.06
N ASP A 479 2.94 -2.76 -55.98
CA ASP A 479 4.31 -3.03 -56.45
C ASP A 479 5.05 -3.97 -55.48
N ILE A 480 4.76 -3.91 -54.18
CA ILE A 480 5.24 -4.89 -53.20
C ILE A 480 4.61 -6.26 -53.45
N ALA A 481 3.32 -6.34 -53.79
CA ALA A 481 2.66 -7.59 -54.14
C ALA A 481 3.33 -8.26 -55.36
N LYS A 482 3.67 -7.49 -56.40
CA LYS A 482 4.44 -7.99 -57.55
C LYS A 482 5.83 -8.50 -57.16
N ILE A 483 6.51 -7.84 -56.21
CA ILE A 483 7.79 -8.34 -55.66
C ILE A 483 7.55 -9.66 -54.92
N ASN A 484 6.47 -9.78 -54.15
CA ASN A 484 6.13 -11.00 -53.41
C ASN A 484 5.82 -12.18 -54.33
N GLU A 485 5.10 -11.95 -55.43
CA GLU A 485 4.78 -12.96 -56.46
C GLU A 485 6.04 -13.40 -57.22
N LYS A 486 6.96 -12.48 -57.50
CA LYS A 486 8.23 -12.77 -58.18
C LYS A 486 9.21 -13.59 -57.31
N TYR A 487 9.09 -13.51 -55.99
CA TYR A 487 9.95 -14.21 -55.02
C TYR A 487 9.11 -14.93 -53.94
N PRO A 488 8.43 -16.04 -54.29
CA PRO A 488 7.52 -16.75 -53.38
C PRO A 488 8.24 -17.64 -52.36
N ASN A 489 9.45 -18.11 -52.68
CA ASN A 489 10.19 -19.07 -51.86
C ASN A 489 10.81 -18.44 -50.61
N GLN A 490 10.86 -19.20 -49.50
CA GLN A 490 11.49 -18.78 -48.24
C GLN A 490 12.99 -18.49 -48.39
N GLU A 491 13.67 -19.18 -49.31
CA GLU A 491 15.09 -18.96 -49.64
C GLU A 491 15.36 -17.58 -50.27
N ASP A 492 14.35 -16.99 -50.92
CA ASP A 492 14.41 -15.65 -51.49
C ASP A 492 13.87 -14.57 -50.54
N ALA A 493 13.47 -14.92 -49.31
CA ALA A 493 12.91 -13.97 -48.35
C ALA A 493 13.82 -12.77 -48.10
N ILE A 494 15.15 -12.97 -48.11
CA ILE A 494 16.10 -11.88 -47.91
C ILE A 494 16.20 -11.00 -49.17
N LYS A 495 16.18 -11.57 -50.38
CA LYS A 495 16.15 -10.78 -51.63
C LYS A 495 14.84 -9.99 -51.75
N LYS A 496 13.74 -10.60 -51.36
CA LYS A 496 12.41 -9.99 -51.26
C LYS A 496 12.42 -8.79 -50.31
N GLN A 497 13.01 -8.94 -49.12
CA GLN A 497 13.17 -7.84 -48.16
C GLN A 497 14.05 -6.71 -48.73
N GLN A 498 15.16 -7.05 -49.39
CA GLN A 498 16.05 -6.07 -50.02
C GLN A 498 15.36 -5.29 -51.14
N LYS A 499 14.64 -5.96 -52.04
CA LYS A 499 13.91 -5.32 -53.15
C LYS A 499 12.75 -4.46 -52.66
N THR A 500 12.05 -4.90 -51.61
CA THR A 500 11.01 -4.10 -50.95
C THR A 500 11.59 -2.83 -50.33
N MET A 501 12.76 -2.93 -49.68
CA MET A 501 13.45 -1.77 -49.09
C MET A 501 14.00 -0.81 -50.16
N GLU A 502 14.51 -1.34 -51.27
CA GLU A 502 14.95 -0.56 -52.42
C GLU A 502 13.78 0.26 -53.01
N LEU A 503 12.61 -0.37 -53.18
CA LEU A 503 11.39 0.29 -53.63
C LEU A 503 10.97 1.42 -52.68
N TYR A 504 10.95 1.17 -51.36
CA TYR A 504 10.67 2.21 -50.36
C TYR A 504 11.64 3.40 -50.45
N ARG A 505 12.94 3.12 -50.64
CA ARG A 505 13.98 4.16 -50.78
C ARG A 505 13.77 5.00 -52.04
N GLN A 506 13.54 4.35 -53.19
CA GLN A 506 13.28 5.02 -54.46
C GLN A 506 12.07 5.95 -54.33
N ALA A 507 10.98 5.44 -53.76
CA ALA A 507 9.74 6.19 -53.55
C ALA A 507 9.80 7.25 -52.43
N GLY A 508 10.88 7.32 -51.65
CA GLY A 508 10.99 8.26 -50.52
C GLY A 508 9.94 8.01 -49.44
N ALA A 509 9.68 6.73 -49.19
CA ALA A 509 8.72 6.23 -48.23
C ALA A 509 9.46 5.46 -47.13
N SER A 510 8.98 5.53 -45.88
CA SER A 510 9.61 4.86 -44.74
C SER A 510 8.63 3.87 -44.12
N PRO A 511 9.00 2.59 -43.94
CA PRO A 511 8.15 1.63 -43.24
C PRO A 511 7.91 2.03 -41.77
N PHE A 512 8.83 2.80 -41.17
CA PHE A 512 8.73 3.27 -39.78
C PHE A 512 7.94 4.56 -39.62
N GLY A 513 7.65 5.29 -40.71
CA GLY A 513 6.88 6.53 -40.60
C GLY A 513 5.43 6.29 -40.18
N GLY A 514 4.90 5.08 -40.38
CA GLY A 514 3.56 4.68 -39.93
C GLY A 514 3.44 4.42 -38.43
N CYS A 515 4.48 3.89 -37.78
CA CYS A 515 4.47 3.62 -36.34
C CYS A 515 5.00 4.78 -35.47
N LEU A 516 5.58 5.82 -36.09
CA LEU A 516 6.14 6.98 -35.38
C LEU A 516 5.15 7.71 -34.44
N PRO A 517 3.87 7.94 -34.79
CA PRO A 517 2.92 8.56 -33.87
C PRO A 517 2.61 7.65 -32.70
N MET A 518 2.52 6.34 -32.92
CA MET A 518 2.29 5.40 -31.84
C MET A 518 3.44 5.48 -30.85
N LEU A 519 4.69 5.47 -31.33
CA LEU A 519 5.87 5.55 -30.47
C LEU A 519 5.93 6.87 -29.66
N LEU A 520 5.64 8.02 -30.28
CA LEU A 520 5.63 9.29 -29.53
C LEU A 520 4.40 9.46 -28.64
N GLN A 521 3.29 8.80 -28.97
CA GLN A 521 2.08 8.81 -28.15
C GLN A 521 2.21 7.90 -26.93
N MET A 522 3.04 6.84 -26.98
CA MET A 522 3.22 5.90 -25.86
C MET A 522 3.57 6.59 -24.53
N PRO A 523 4.55 7.53 -24.45
CA PRO A 523 4.82 8.24 -23.21
C PRO A 523 3.63 9.03 -22.64
N ILE A 524 2.85 9.68 -23.52
CA ILE A 524 1.67 10.45 -23.10
C ILE A 524 0.55 9.52 -22.66
N LEU A 525 0.37 8.40 -23.36
CA LEU A 525 -0.59 7.36 -23.02
C LEU A 525 -0.28 6.74 -21.64
N ILE A 526 0.98 6.42 -21.37
CA ILE A 526 1.42 5.90 -20.07
C ILE A 526 1.24 6.97 -18.99
N ALA A 527 1.54 8.23 -19.28
CA ALA A 527 1.32 9.34 -18.35
C ALA A 527 -0.17 9.46 -17.96
N MET A 528 -1.10 9.37 -18.92
CA MET A 528 -2.54 9.34 -18.64
C MET A 528 -2.97 8.11 -17.85
N PHE A 529 -2.39 6.96 -18.17
CA PHE A 529 -2.67 5.69 -17.49
C PHE A 529 -2.27 5.74 -16.01
N THR A 530 -1.20 6.45 -15.65
CA THR A 530 -0.80 6.64 -14.24
C THR A 530 -1.51 7.82 -13.57
N PHE A 531 -1.85 8.87 -14.33
CA PHE A 531 -2.51 10.07 -13.81
C PHE A 531 -3.94 9.82 -13.37
N PHE A 532 -4.80 9.28 -14.24
CA PHE A 532 -6.24 9.18 -13.96
C PHE A 532 -6.58 8.35 -12.72
N PRO A 533 -6.00 7.14 -12.51
CA PRO A 533 -6.27 6.37 -11.30
C PRO A 533 -5.72 7.02 -10.01
N SER A 534 -4.74 7.93 -10.13
CA SER A 534 -4.09 8.60 -9.00
C SER A 534 -4.69 9.97 -8.69
N CYS A 535 -5.57 10.48 -9.54
CA CYS A 535 -6.13 11.82 -9.45
C CYS A 535 -7.33 11.84 -8.51
N ILE A 536 -7.09 12.23 -7.25
CA ILE A 536 -8.13 12.33 -6.23
C ILE A 536 -9.21 13.37 -6.58
N GLU A 537 -8.90 14.33 -7.44
CA GLU A 537 -9.88 15.31 -7.94
C GLU A 537 -11.01 14.66 -8.74
N LEU A 538 -10.80 13.44 -9.28
CA LEU A 538 -11.84 12.68 -10.00
C LEU A 538 -12.69 11.80 -9.08
N ARG A 539 -12.31 11.70 -7.81
CA ARG A 539 -12.91 10.79 -6.84
C ARG A 539 -14.30 11.28 -6.44
N GLY A 540 -15.31 10.44 -6.68
CA GLY A 540 -16.71 10.76 -6.40
C GLY A 540 -17.34 11.76 -7.37
N GLU A 541 -16.67 12.10 -8.47
CA GLU A 541 -17.16 13.07 -9.45
C GLU A 541 -17.97 12.36 -10.54
N PRO A 542 -19.26 12.72 -10.73
CA PRO A 542 -20.12 12.07 -11.70
C PRO A 542 -19.96 12.65 -13.11
N PHE A 543 -20.12 11.82 -14.13
CA PHE A 543 -20.20 12.26 -15.52
C PHE A 543 -21.02 11.31 -16.39
N LEU A 544 -22.00 11.85 -17.12
CA LEU A 544 -22.97 11.08 -17.92
C LEU A 544 -23.66 10.02 -17.06
N TRP A 545 -23.40 8.73 -17.30
CA TRP A 545 -23.93 7.61 -16.50
C TRP A 545 -22.98 7.16 -15.38
N ALA A 546 -21.70 7.55 -15.43
CA ALA A 546 -20.74 7.18 -14.40
C ALA A 546 -20.96 8.03 -13.14
N LYS A 547 -21.11 7.35 -12.02
CA LYS A 547 -21.29 8.00 -10.71
C LYS A 547 -19.96 8.49 -10.10
N ASP A 548 -18.84 7.90 -10.54
CA ASP A 548 -17.50 8.21 -10.06
C ASP A 548 -16.50 7.98 -11.20
N LEU A 549 -15.75 9.03 -11.56
CA LEU A 549 -14.71 8.99 -12.61
C LEU A 549 -13.44 8.23 -12.20
N SER A 550 -13.21 8.04 -10.89
CA SER A 550 -12.06 7.32 -10.32
C SER A 550 -12.31 5.81 -10.14
N ALA A 551 -13.58 5.40 -10.07
CA ALA A 551 -14.00 4.01 -9.96
C ALA A 551 -14.48 3.46 -11.32
N PRO A 552 -14.61 2.12 -11.49
CA PRO A 552 -15.24 1.55 -12.67
C PRO A 552 -16.71 1.99 -12.79
N ASP A 553 -17.16 2.40 -13.97
CA ASP A 553 -18.57 2.63 -14.22
C ASP A 553 -19.26 1.27 -14.39
N LYS A 554 -20.34 1.01 -13.65
CA LYS A 554 -21.04 -0.29 -13.68
C LYS A 554 -22.43 -0.09 -14.27
N ILE A 555 -22.68 -0.61 -15.48
CA ILE A 555 -24.02 -0.62 -16.08
C ILE A 555 -24.81 -1.87 -15.70
N TYR A 556 -24.10 -2.98 -15.52
CA TYR A 556 -24.64 -4.27 -15.14
C TYR A 556 -23.64 -4.95 -14.21
N GLU A 557 -24.13 -5.54 -13.13
CA GLU A 557 -23.36 -6.29 -12.14
C GLU A 557 -24.05 -7.61 -11.82
N TRP A 558 -23.28 -8.61 -11.42
CA TRP A 558 -23.81 -9.91 -11.03
C TRP A 558 -23.08 -10.46 -9.80
N SER A 559 -23.80 -11.17 -8.94
CA SER A 559 -23.22 -11.71 -7.69
C SER A 559 -22.64 -13.12 -7.84
N ALA A 560 -22.89 -13.79 -8.96
CA ALA A 560 -22.43 -15.16 -9.21
C ALA A 560 -20.92 -15.18 -9.52
N GLN A 561 -20.13 -15.87 -8.70
CA GLN A 561 -18.70 -16.06 -8.95
C GLN A 561 -18.49 -17.14 -10.03
N ILE A 562 -18.48 -16.72 -11.29
CA ILE A 562 -18.18 -17.59 -12.43
C ILE A 562 -16.65 -17.78 -12.53
N PRO A 563 -16.12 -19.02 -12.50
CA PRO A 563 -14.70 -19.28 -12.67
C PRO A 563 -14.14 -18.65 -13.95
N PHE A 564 -12.89 -18.19 -13.92
CA PHE A 564 -12.20 -17.41 -14.98
C PHE A 564 -12.79 -16.02 -15.28
N ILE A 565 -14.09 -15.89 -15.52
CA ILE A 565 -14.70 -14.58 -15.84
C ILE A 565 -14.55 -13.62 -14.67
N SER A 566 -14.94 -14.05 -13.46
CA SER A 566 -14.86 -13.20 -12.27
C SER A 566 -13.42 -12.85 -11.89
N SER A 567 -12.47 -13.74 -12.23
CA SER A 567 -11.04 -13.55 -11.93
C SER A 567 -10.36 -12.55 -12.87
N PHE A 568 -10.69 -12.60 -14.17
CA PHE A 568 -10.02 -11.77 -15.18
C PHE A 568 -10.84 -10.54 -15.61
N PHE A 569 -12.15 -10.70 -15.76
CA PHE A 569 -13.05 -9.65 -16.26
C PHE A 569 -13.68 -8.85 -15.12
N GLY A 570 -13.85 -9.46 -13.94
CA GLY A 570 -14.62 -8.89 -12.83
C GLY A 570 -16.12 -9.18 -12.97
N ASN A 571 -16.90 -8.78 -11.96
CA ASN A 571 -18.33 -9.08 -11.82
C ASN A 571 -19.25 -7.92 -12.26
N HIS A 572 -18.76 -7.09 -13.17
CA HIS A 572 -19.51 -5.97 -13.73
C HIS A 572 -19.13 -5.72 -15.19
N ILE A 573 -19.93 -4.93 -15.90
CA ILE A 573 -19.60 -4.41 -17.23
C ILE A 573 -19.51 -2.89 -17.17
N SER A 574 -18.39 -2.35 -17.65
CA SER A 574 -18.17 -0.92 -17.84
C SER A 574 -18.61 -0.46 -19.23
N LEU A 575 -19.50 0.53 -19.27
CA LEU A 575 -20.02 1.07 -20.51
C LEU A 575 -18.97 1.94 -21.20
N PHE A 576 -18.19 2.75 -20.47
CA PHE A 576 -17.06 3.46 -21.07
C PHE A 576 -16.02 2.50 -21.65
N CYS A 577 -15.73 1.38 -20.97
CA CYS A 577 -14.84 0.35 -21.50
C CYS A 577 -15.42 -0.30 -22.77
N LEU A 578 -16.72 -0.59 -22.80
CA LEU A 578 -17.40 -1.13 -23.98
C LEU A 578 -17.35 -0.15 -25.16
N LEU A 579 -17.69 1.13 -24.93
CA LEU A 579 -17.64 2.18 -25.95
C LEU A 579 -16.23 2.40 -26.48
N MET A 580 -15.23 2.43 -25.59
CA MET A 580 -13.81 2.44 -25.96
C MET A 580 -13.48 1.24 -26.85
N THR A 581 -13.91 0.04 -26.47
CA THR A 581 -13.63 -1.20 -27.21
C THR A 581 -14.25 -1.19 -28.60
N VAL A 582 -15.54 -0.82 -28.72
CA VAL A 582 -16.22 -0.67 -30.01
C VAL A 582 -15.53 0.37 -30.89
N THR A 583 -15.15 1.50 -30.31
CA THR A 583 -14.43 2.57 -31.03
C THR A 583 -13.04 2.11 -31.46
N ASN A 584 -12.34 1.32 -30.64
CA ASN A 584 -11.05 0.74 -30.96
C ASN A 584 -11.15 -0.28 -32.11
N ILE A 585 -12.19 -1.13 -32.11
CA ILE A 585 -12.47 -2.06 -33.21
C ILE A 585 -12.76 -1.26 -34.50
N ALA A 586 -13.60 -0.21 -34.43
CA ALA A 586 -13.88 0.65 -35.56
C ALA A 586 -12.61 1.35 -36.09
N TYR A 587 -11.79 1.90 -35.20
CA TYR A 587 -10.50 2.51 -35.53
C TYR A 587 -9.54 1.50 -36.19
N THR A 588 -9.45 0.29 -35.63
CA THR A 588 -8.63 -0.81 -36.16
C THR A 588 -9.10 -1.20 -37.55
N TYR A 589 -10.41 -1.34 -37.77
CA TYR A 589 -11.00 -1.62 -39.07
C TYR A 589 -10.66 -0.52 -40.11
N ILE A 590 -10.81 0.75 -39.75
CA ILE A 590 -10.50 1.90 -40.61
C ILE A 590 -9.01 1.94 -40.98
N THR A 591 -8.15 1.67 -39.99
CA THR A 591 -6.69 1.76 -40.14
C THR A 591 -6.14 0.57 -40.92
N THR A 592 -6.67 -0.63 -40.70
CA THR A 592 -6.30 -1.85 -41.44
C THR A 592 -6.64 -1.74 -42.92
N LYS A 593 -7.75 -1.06 -43.28
CA LYS A 593 -8.05 -0.73 -44.69
C LYS A 593 -7.04 0.24 -45.32
N SER A 594 -6.41 1.10 -44.52
CA SER A 594 -5.42 2.07 -45.01
C SER A 594 -3.97 1.60 -44.94
N GLN A 595 -3.65 0.61 -44.11
CA GLN A 595 -2.32 0.01 -44.08
C GLN A 595 -2.20 -1.03 -45.18
N ALA A 596 -1.32 -0.77 -46.13
CA ALA A 596 -0.77 -1.79 -47.01
C ALA A 596 0.13 -2.71 -46.19
N GLN A 597 -0.50 -3.58 -45.42
CA GLN A 597 0.23 -4.52 -44.61
C GLN A 597 0.89 -5.52 -45.56
N SER A 598 2.21 -5.63 -45.42
CA SER A 598 3.00 -6.70 -45.98
C SER A 598 2.24 -8.01 -45.80
N GLN A 599 2.15 -8.77 -46.88
CA GLN A 599 1.46 -10.04 -47.06
C GLN A 599 2.08 -11.17 -46.22
N SER A 600 2.45 -10.89 -44.97
CA SER A 600 3.03 -11.79 -44.00
C SER A 600 1.96 -12.20 -43.00
N MET A 601 1.25 -13.27 -43.38
CA MET A 601 0.45 -14.17 -42.54
C MET A 601 -0.99 -13.71 -42.16
N PRO A 602 -2.04 -14.47 -42.55
CA PRO A 602 -3.44 -14.24 -42.15
C PRO A 602 -3.67 -14.12 -40.63
N GLY A 603 -2.84 -14.77 -39.81
CA GLY A 603 -2.94 -14.72 -38.34
C GLY A 603 -2.74 -13.33 -37.73
N MET A 604 -2.05 -12.42 -38.42
CA MET A 604 -1.78 -11.07 -37.91
C MET A 604 -3.04 -10.20 -37.88
N LYS A 605 -3.98 -10.41 -38.83
CA LYS A 605 -5.28 -9.72 -38.84
C LYS A 605 -6.14 -10.14 -37.66
N TRP A 606 -6.15 -11.44 -37.33
CA TRP A 606 -6.90 -11.96 -36.18
C TRP A 606 -6.37 -11.36 -34.86
N MET A 607 -5.04 -11.30 -34.70
CA MET A 607 -4.41 -10.68 -33.53
C MET A 607 -4.82 -9.21 -33.33
N MET A 608 -4.98 -8.44 -34.41
CA MET A 608 -5.39 -7.04 -34.34
C MET A 608 -6.82 -6.86 -33.83
N TYR A 609 -7.74 -7.76 -34.16
CA TYR A 609 -9.12 -7.73 -33.64
C TYR A 609 -9.26 -8.35 -32.25
N LEU A 610 -8.37 -9.29 -31.88
CA LEU A 610 -8.32 -9.87 -30.55
C LEU A 610 -7.86 -8.86 -29.48
N MET A 611 -6.91 -7.97 -29.84
CA MET A 611 -6.30 -7.04 -28.89
C MET A 611 -7.31 -6.07 -28.23
N PRO A 612 -8.28 -5.45 -28.94
CA PRO A 612 -9.35 -4.69 -28.32
C PRO A 612 -10.19 -5.49 -27.31
N ILE A 613 -10.49 -6.76 -27.59
CA ILE A 613 -11.25 -7.63 -26.68
C ILE A 613 -10.42 -7.94 -25.44
N MET A 614 -9.13 -8.20 -25.60
CA MET A 614 -8.20 -8.37 -24.47
C MET A 614 -8.12 -7.11 -23.63
N PHE A 615 -8.04 -5.93 -24.25
CA PHE A 615 -8.08 -4.65 -23.53
C PHE A 615 -9.40 -4.43 -22.80
N MET A 616 -10.53 -4.88 -23.35
CA MET A 616 -11.80 -4.84 -22.62
C MET A 616 -11.71 -5.59 -21.29
N VAL A 617 -11.15 -6.80 -21.27
CA VAL A 617 -10.97 -7.59 -20.04
C VAL A 617 -10.13 -6.84 -19.00
N PHE A 618 -9.04 -6.21 -19.43
CA PHE A 618 -8.19 -5.45 -18.53
C PHE A 618 -8.83 -4.14 -18.04
N PHE A 619 -9.38 -3.32 -18.94
CA PHE A 619 -9.90 -1.99 -18.65
C PHE A 619 -11.27 -1.99 -17.98
N ASN A 620 -11.99 -3.12 -17.98
CA ASN A 620 -13.29 -3.22 -17.32
C ASN A 620 -13.21 -2.94 -15.81
N ASN A 621 -12.09 -3.28 -15.18
CA ASN A 621 -11.83 -3.02 -13.76
C ASN A 621 -11.14 -1.68 -13.49
N TYR A 622 -10.84 -0.86 -14.51
CA TYR A 622 -10.10 0.40 -14.38
C TYR A 622 -11.04 1.59 -14.11
N ALA A 623 -10.47 2.69 -13.64
CA ALA A 623 -11.15 3.97 -13.47
C ALA A 623 -11.89 4.39 -14.76
N SER A 624 -13.16 4.73 -14.63
CA SER A 624 -14.00 5.09 -15.77
C SER A 624 -13.50 6.33 -16.53
N GLY A 625 -12.87 7.28 -15.83
CA GLY A 625 -12.20 8.45 -16.43
C GLY A 625 -11.06 8.08 -17.38
N LEU A 626 -10.33 7.00 -17.10
CA LEU A 626 -9.30 6.49 -18.00
C LEU A 626 -9.93 5.89 -19.27
N SER A 627 -10.94 5.04 -19.12
CA SER A 627 -11.68 4.44 -20.24
C SER A 627 -12.35 5.51 -21.11
N TYR A 628 -12.92 6.54 -20.48
CA TYR A 628 -13.50 7.71 -21.15
C TYR A 628 -12.44 8.50 -21.94
N TYR A 629 -11.28 8.77 -21.35
CA TYR A 629 -10.16 9.40 -22.05
C TYR A 629 -9.78 8.62 -23.31
N TYR A 630 -9.62 7.29 -23.23
CA TYR A 630 -9.29 6.46 -24.39
C TYR A 630 -10.38 6.47 -25.45
N PHE A 631 -11.64 6.40 -25.04
CA PHE A 631 -12.79 6.52 -25.93
C PHE A 631 -12.76 7.82 -26.75
N ILE A 632 -12.65 8.98 -26.06
CA ILE A 632 -12.56 10.29 -26.71
C ILE A 632 -11.30 10.40 -27.58
N SER A 633 -10.16 9.92 -27.08
CA SER A 633 -8.89 9.93 -27.80
C SER A 633 -8.98 9.15 -29.11
N LEU A 634 -9.64 7.99 -29.12
CA LEU A 634 -9.88 7.18 -30.31
C LEU A 634 -10.87 7.86 -31.27
N LEU A 635 -11.97 8.43 -30.76
CA LEU A 635 -12.92 9.19 -31.59
C LEU A 635 -12.25 10.36 -32.30
N ILE A 636 -11.47 11.17 -31.58
CA ILE A 636 -10.72 12.28 -32.19
C ILE A 636 -9.73 11.74 -33.23
N THR A 637 -9.09 10.59 -32.97
CA THR A 637 -8.16 9.97 -33.93
C THR A 637 -8.88 9.51 -35.20
N ILE A 638 -10.08 8.96 -35.09
CA ILE A 638 -10.93 8.60 -36.25
C ILE A 638 -11.25 9.86 -37.05
N ILE A 639 -11.70 10.93 -36.38
CA ILE A 639 -12.01 12.22 -37.02
C ILE A 639 -10.77 12.76 -37.74
N GLN A 640 -9.61 12.82 -37.06
CA GLN A 640 -8.34 13.24 -37.64
C GLN A 640 -7.96 12.40 -38.87
N THR A 641 -8.20 11.09 -38.83
CA THR A 641 -7.92 10.18 -39.95
C THR A 641 -8.78 10.52 -41.17
N TYR A 642 -10.08 10.76 -40.98
CA TYR A 642 -10.97 11.19 -42.06
C TYR A 642 -10.63 12.59 -42.58
N SER A 643 -10.33 13.55 -41.69
CA SER A 643 -9.87 14.88 -42.09
C SER A 643 -8.59 14.80 -42.93
N CYS A 644 -7.61 13.98 -42.53
CA CYS A 644 -6.38 13.77 -43.30
C CYS A 644 -6.66 13.15 -44.68
N ARG A 645 -7.64 12.23 -44.80
CA ARG A 645 -8.06 11.67 -46.09
C ARG A 645 -8.57 12.73 -47.05
N LEU A 646 -9.26 13.76 -46.55
CA LEU A 646 -9.75 14.86 -47.38
C LEU A 646 -8.62 15.75 -47.91
N PHE A 647 -7.57 15.99 -47.10
CA PHE A 647 -6.45 16.84 -47.49
C PHE A 647 -5.36 16.12 -48.31
N VAL A 648 -5.20 14.81 -48.12
CA VAL A 648 -4.14 13.98 -48.72
C VAL A 648 -4.71 13.08 -49.82
N THR A 649 -4.89 13.64 -51.02
CA THR A 649 -5.33 12.92 -52.22
C THR A 649 -4.20 12.06 -52.82
N GLU A 650 -4.53 10.90 -53.39
CA GLU A 650 -3.53 9.99 -53.99
C GLU A 650 -2.64 10.69 -55.03
N ASP A 651 -3.19 11.58 -55.86
CA ASP A 651 -2.44 12.30 -56.89
C ASP A 651 -1.37 13.22 -56.30
N LYS A 652 -1.70 13.94 -55.22
CA LYS A 652 -0.74 14.79 -54.50
C LYS A 652 0.39 13.97 -53.89
N VAL A 653 0.07 12.78 -53.38
CA VAL A 653 1.08 11.87 -52.80
C VAL A 653 1.95 11.26 -53.91
N ARG A 654 1.38 10.82 -55.03
CA ARG A 654 2.13 10.32 -56.21
C ARG A 654 3.04 11.38 -56.80
N ALA A 655 2.56 12.61 -56.95
CA ALA A 655 3.37 13.76 -57.39
C ALA A 655 4.54 14.03 -56.43
N THR A 656 4.28 13.97 -55.12
CA THR A 656 5.32 14.12 -54.09
C THR A 656 6.34 12.97 -54.11
N MET A 657 5.91 11.74 -54.41
CA MET A 657 6.80 10.58 -54.54
C MET A 657 7.68 10.69 -55.79
N ALA A 658 7.11 11.08 -56.94
CA ALA A 658 7.85 11.29 -58.19
C ALA A 658 8.91 12.41 -58.04
N ALA A 659 8.52 13.54 -57.45
CA ALA A 659 9.45 14.65 -57.17
C ALA A 659 10.59 14.25 -56.20
N ASN A 660 10.31 13.35 -55.24
CA ASN A 660 11.33 12.86 -54.31
C ASN A 660 12.20 11.74 -54.89
N ALA A 661 11.70 10.98 -55.86
CA ALA A 661 12.47 9.99 -56.60
C ALA A 661 13.48 10.66 -57.56
N ALA A 662 13.14 11.85 -58.08
CA ALA A 662 14.01 12.66 -58.95
C ALA A 662 15.19 13.33 -58.22
N LYS A 663 15.19 13.41 -56.88
CA LYS A 663 16.28 14.02 -56.10
C LYS A 663 17.38 13.00 -55.79
N PRO A 664 18.68 13.35 -55.96
CA PRO A 664 19.78 12.46 -55.61
C PRO A 664 19.81 12.25 -54.09
N LYS A 665 19.62 11.01 -53.63
CA LYS A 665 19.64 10.65 -52.20
C LYS A 665 20.99 10.06 -51.82
N LYS A 666 21.68 10.69 -50.85
CA LYS A 666 22.87 10.11 -50.21
C LYS A 666 22.47 8.87 -49.39
N LYS A 667 23.27 7.79 -49.47
CA LYS A 667 23.09 6.61 -48.61
C LYS A 667 23.30 7.02 -47.15
N SER A 668 22.38 6.65 -46.27
CA SER A 668 22.54 6.82 -44.82
C SER A 668 23.48 5.74 -44.30
N LYS A 669 24.50 6.12 -43.50
CA LYS A 669 25.47 5.18 -42.89
C LYS A 669 24.82 4.05 -42.10
N TRP A 670 23.63 4.28 -41.53
CA TRP A 670 22.88 3.25 -40.81
C TRP A 670 22.29 2.19 -41.75
N LEU A 671 21.84 2.59 -42.95
CA LEU A 671 21.35 1.65 -43.97
C LEU A 671 22.49 0.79 -44.54
N GLU A 672 23.67 1.37 -44.75
CA GLU A 672 24.85 0.61 -45.19
C GLU A 672 25.22 -0.47 -44.17
N ARG A 673 25.19 -0.14 -42.88
CA ARG A 673 25.39 -1.12 -41.80
C ARG A 673 24.34 -2.23 -41.77
N MET A 674 23.06 -1.92 -42.05
CA MET A 674 22.03 -2.96 -42.16
C MET A 674 22.20 -3.83 -43.41
N GLU A 675 22.58 -3.26 -44.55
CA GLU A 675 22.88 -4.02 -45.77
C GLU A 675 24.07 -4.96 -45.57
N GLU A 676 25.11 -4.50 -44.86
CA GLU A 676 26.27 -5.31 -44.46
C GLU A 676 25.88 -6.44 -43.49
N ALA A 677 25.09 -6.13 -42.46
CA ALA A 677 24.60 -7.13 -41.50
C ALA A 677 23.73 -8.21 -42.17
N GLN A 678 22.86 -7.83 -43.11
CA GLN A 678 22.07 -8.79 -43.89
C GLN A 678 22.93 -9.65 -44.81
N LYS A 679 23.96 -9.08 -45.45
CA LYS A 679 24.92 -9.84 -46.27
C LYS A 679 25.72 -10.83 -45.42
N MET A 680 26.13 -10.45 -44.21
CA MET A 680 26.79 -11.35 -43.27
C MET A 680 25.87 -12.51 -42.84
N GLN A 681 24.60 -12.25 -42.53
CA GLN A 681 23.62 -13.30 -42.25
C GLN A 681 23.42 -14.27 -43.42
N GLN A 682 23.32 -13.76 -44.66
CA GLN A 682 23.21 -14.59 -45.86
C GLN A 682 24.46 -15.48 -46.05
N GLN A 683 25.65 -14.94 -45.82
CA GLN A 683 26.89 -15.71 -45.91
C GLN A 683 26.97 -16.79 -44.83
N GLN A 684 26.50 -16.49 -43.60
CA GLN A 684 26.47 -17.44 -42.50
C GLN A 684 25.46 -18.58 -42.74
N GLN A 685 24.27 -18.29 -43.27
CA GLN A 685 23.30 -19.31 -43.68
C GLN A 685 23.83 -20.19 -44.81
N LYS A 686 24.49 -19.61 -45.83
CA LYS A 686 25.14 -20.38 -46.91
C LYS A 686 26.29 -21.25 -46.42
N ARG A 687 27.06 -20.81 -45.41
CA ARG A 687 28.12 -21.61 -44.78
C ARG A 687 27.54 -22.77 -43.96
N ASN A 688 26.43 -22.55 -43.26
CA ASN A 688 25.74 -23.59 -42.49
C ASN A 688 25.05 -24.62 -43.39
N ALA A 689 24.48 -24.20 -44.53
CA ALA A 689 23.88 -25.09 -45.53
C ALA A 689 24.91 -25.91 -46.32
N LYS A 690 26.18 -25.47 -46.37
CA LYS A 690 27.31 -26.25 -46.94
C LYS A 690 27.97 -27.21 -45.94
N ARG A 691 27.62 -27.12 -44.65
CA ARG A 691 28.14 -27.96 -43.55
C ARG A 691 27.17 -29.08 -43.13
N ARG A 692 25.92 -29.03 -43.60
CA ARG A 692 24.98 -30.15 -43.64
C ARG A 692 25.08 -30.79 -45.01
#